data_AF-A0A8J4XFG3-F1
#
_entry.id   AF-A0A8J4XFG3-F1
#
_cell.length_a   1.000
_cell.length_b   1.000
_cell.length_c   1.000
_cell.angle_alpha   90.00
_cell.angle_beta   90.00
_cell.angle_gamma   90.00
#
_symmetry.space_group_name_H-M   'P 1'
#
loop_
_entity.id
_entity.type
_entity.pdbx_description
1 polymer ?
#
loop_
_entity_poly.entity_id
_entity_poly.type
_entity_poly.pdbx_seq_one_letter_code
_entity_poly.pdbx_strand_id
1 'polypeptide(L)'
;MTDYGVSVQQLNDLLLDENGEFCRPTKDFNEVYPRILLGNESVATNVNRLQQLRVTHILNVAEGDSLMHVNTSAEYYMDTGIIYRGIPAIDTDYFNLSVYFEECADFIAQALAYKEDTGRVYVHCQKGYSRSAAVVIAYLMLRHKLGVRAALATVREKREIGPNDGFLYQLCQLNDRLESLICYVMGEFKVHRVRFFDYMPSAVRALALEPQSSKIAAARADGSVEIFNVADNFFQEKVIPGQESRATEALAWVGERLFSAGLNGEIVEYDLDNCKVKYTLDAYGGPIWTIASNKQGTHLAVGCEDGTVKLFEVCKGKIQFERNLAKQKGRIISLSWHPSGSRIAAGMMDMIRVFDAETGQSVHRLLVERGMGTARSKECVVWSVVYLADGTIISGDSSGKVKIWDDQTGTLIKSHQVTKWDVLTLSASQDETSVVAGTSEGTVIQFQLLSVVLEQDEKEWVRTRTFKNHTHDVRAVLEINMAVVSGGMDTQIVMRPLLDKIEVKTTATAFRKIHFPHRSLVTCAKKAGLLMFQYATHLELWRLGESDGTGMPGSSLPIKRKPEKLLHLKTKGEEHICCSAVSPCGEWIAYSTVASLRLYRLNCDNNNVNITKVSKLPKILGSANQICFSSDSSRLFVASTCSTVHVAALSQTDCKFVTTLKPKSGSGQAVHLLATSEDGKWLASANSAHEVHVYNLKKMKLHCTVPVYSSGVSAMAIHPTTNNLFTVHADQQLFEYSIEQKQYTDWSRLVQRNGLHYVWLQRDTPVTNVTFSRKNPAHIVLHDMYMFCIIDQTLPLPDRKAQFYNQLTLRSLPEKERKSHSHAFKVCKTYKVCFEHIQHQLL
;
A
#
# COMPACT_ATOMS: atom_id res chain seq x y z
N MET A 1 14.77 1.13 26.92
CA MET A 1 14.50 1.99 28.09
C MET A 1 14.70 3.42 27.62
N THR A 2 13.65 4.23 27.67
CA THR A 2 13.63 5.61 27.18
C THR A 2 14.09 6.53 28.31
N ASP A 3 15.33 6.98 28.26
CA ASP A 3 15.94 7.83 29.28
C ASP A 3 15.79 9.32 28.91
N TYR A 4 14.53 9.76 28.79
CA TYR A 4 14.20 11.17 28.49
C TYR A 4 13.70 11.96 29.71
N GLY A 5 13.56 11.32 30.88
CA GLY A 5 13.11 12.01 32.10
C GLY A 5 14.20 12.90 32.69
N VAL A 6 13.86 14.14 33.05
CA VAL A 6 14.75 14.98 33.86
C VAL A 6 14.84 14.38 35.26
N SER A 7 16.03 13.98 35.70
CA SER A 7 16.22 13.39 37.04
C SER A 7 16.31 14.46 38.13
N VAL A 8 16.00 14.09 39.38
CA VAL A 8 16.15 14.96 40.56
C VAL A 8 17.60 15.44 40.72
N GLN A 9 18.58 14.58 40.46
CA GLN A 9 20.00 14.95 40.51
C GLN A 9 20.30 16.13 39.58
N GLN A 10 19.78 16.11 38.35
CA GLN A 10 19.99 17.20 37.40
C GLN A 10 19.32 18.51 37.82
N LEU A 11 18.26 18.46 38.64
CA LEU A 11 17.66 19.66 39.23
C LEU A 11 18.46 20.15 40.44
N ASN A 12 18.98 19.24 41.26
CA ASN A 12 19.88 19.58 42.36
C ASN A 12 21.15 20.27 41.85
N ASP A 13 21.74 19.78 40.76
CA ASP A 13 22.92 20.41 40.15
C ASP A 13 22.66 21.87 39.72
N LEU A 14 21.41 22.26 39.44
CA LEU A 14 21.01 23.64 39.10
C LEU A 14 20.81 24.54 40.33
N LEU A 15 20.68 23.96 41.52
CA LEU A 15 20.44 24.69 42.77
C LEU A 15 21.73 25.03 43.50
N LEU A 16 22.79 24.25 43.26
CA LEU A 16 24.13 24.46 43.81
C LEU A 16 24.78 25.74 43.29
N ASP A 17 25.57 26.39 44.13
CA ASP A 17 26.42 27.52 43.73
C ASP A 17 27.76 27.07 43.12
N GLU A 18 28.63 28.04 42.79
CA GLU A 18 29.95 27.77 42.19
C GLU A 18 30.88 26.91 43.08
N ASN A 19 30.57 26.79 44.38
CA ASN A 19 31.31 25.96 45.33
C ASN A 19 30.65 24.59 45.57
N GLY A 20 29.50 24.32 44.95
CA GLY A 20 28.77 23.07 45.12
C GLY A 20 27.91 23.01 46.38
N GLU A 21 27.53 24.16 46.97
CA GLU A 21 26.73 24.23 48.19
C GLU A 21 25.34 24.85 47.94
N PHE A 22 24.37 24.51 48.81
CA PHE A 22 23.04 25.12 48.80
C PHE A 22 23.03 26.46 49.55
N CYS A 23 22.72 27.55 48.86
CA CYS A 23 22.61 28.87 49.50
C CYS A 23 21.23 29.08 50.15
N ARG A 24 21.19 29.66 51.35
CA ARG A 24 19.94 30.10 51.99
C ARG A 24 19.54 31.50 51.51
N PRO A 25 18.23 31.83 51.49
CA PRO A 25 17.78 33.17 51.07
C PRO A 25 18.34 34.25 51.98
N THR A 26 18.92 35.29 51.37
CA THR A 26 19.52 36.43 52.10
C THR A 26 18.52 37.55 52.38
N LYS A 27 17.44 37.63 51.58
CA LYS A 27 16.36 38.62 51.71
C LYS A 27 15.05 37.97 52.14
N ASP A 28 14.20 38.76 52.81
CA ASP A 28 12.88 38.29 53.22
C ASP A 28 12.00 37.85 52.05
N PHE A 29 12.09 38.56 50.91
CA PHE A 29 11.37 38.22 49.68
C PHE A 29 12.12 38.72 48.44
N ASN A 30 11.78 38.16 47.28
CA ASN A 30 12.20 38.62 45.96
C ASN A 30 11.02 38.53 44.98
N GLU A 31 10.98 39.41 43.98
CA GLU A 31 10.10 39.23 42.82
C GLU A 31 10.77 38.24 41.87
N VAL A 32 10.25 37.01 41.81
CA VAL A 32 10.86 35.89 41.06
C VAL A 32 10.29 35.75 39.65
N TYR A 33 9.13 36.35 39.41
CA TYR A 33 8.49 36.48 38.10
C TYR A 33 7.60 37.73 38.17
N PRO A 34 7.29 38.43 37.05
CA PRO A 34 6.53 39.67 37.11
C PRO A 34 5.26 39.58 37.98
N ARG A 35 5.20 40.41 39.03
CA ARG A 35 4.14 40.50 40.04
C ARG A 35 3.94 39.27 40.94
N ILE A 36 4.86 38.30 40.90
CA ILE A 36 4.93 37.15 41.81
C ILE A 36 6.08 37.38 42.80
N LEU A 37 5.71 37.67 44.05
CA LEU A 37 6.65 37.87 45.15
C LEU A 37 6.78 36.56 45.93
N LEU A 38 7.98 36.00 46.00
CA LEU A 38 8.30 34.79 46.75
C LEU A 38 9.10 35.16 48.01
N GLY A 39 8.63 34.76 49.18
CA GLY A 39 9.30 35.13 50.43
C GLY A 39 8.93 34.32 51.66
N ASN A 40 9.37 34.80 52.82
CA ASN A 40 9.27 34.16 54.13
C ASN A 40 8.06 34.65 54.95
N GLU A 41 7.90 34.09 56.15
CA GLU A 41 6.82 34.41 57.09
C GLU A 41 6.86 35.84 57.66
N SER A 42 8.03 36.46 57.76
CA SER A 42 8.19 37.78 58.41
C SER A 42 7.46 38.90 57.67
N VAL A 43 7.35 38.76 56.34
CA VAL A 43 6.59 39.69 55.49
C VAL A 43 5.11 39.31 55.50
N ALA A 44 4.79 38.01 55.52
CA ALA A 44 3.40 37.54 55.54
C ALA A 44 2.64 38.03 56.78
N THR A 45 3.30 38.06 57.94
CA THR A 45 2.71 38.48 59.23
C THR A 45 2.74 39.99 59.45
N ASN A 46 3.16 40.79 58.45
CA ASN A 46 3.21 42.24 58.53
C ASN A 46 2.31 42.89 57.48
N VAL A 47 1.04 43.10 57.84
CA VAL A 47 0.01 43.69 56.97
C VAL A 47 0.43 45.05 56.40
N ASN A 48 1.06 45.91 57.20
CA ASN A 48 1.54 47.22 56.75
C ASN A 48 2.58 47.09 55.63
N ARG A 49 3.51 46.12 55.78
CA ARG A 49 4.52 45.83 54.76
C ARG A 49 3.89 45.24 53.48
N LEU A 50 2.89 44.37 53.61
CA LEU A 50 2.15 43.81 52.47
C LEU A 50 1.38 44.90 51.68
N GLN A 51 0.76 45.84 52.38
CA GLN A 51 0.06 46.98 51.77
C GLN A 51 1.03 47.92 51.05
N GLN A 52 2.21 48.21 51.62
CA GLN A 52 3.26 48.99 50.96
C GLN A 52 3.76 48.32 49.67
N LEU A 53 3.85 46.99 49.66
CA LEU A 53 4.21 46.20 48.48
C LEU A 53 3.07 46.07 47.46
N ARG A 54 1.88 46.60 47.80
CA ARG A 54 0.64 46.52 47.01
C ARG A 54 0.23 45.07 46.73
N VAL A 55 0.43 44.19 47.71
CA VAL A 55 0.01 42.79 47.62
C VAL A 55 -1.52 42.74 47.68
N THR A 56 -2.10 42.08 46.70
CA THR A 56 -3.56 41.89 46.58
C THR A 56 -4.00 40.49 46.96
N HIS A 57 -3.10 39.50 46.80
CA HIS A 57 -3.36 38.09 47.04
C HIS A 57 -2.23 37.45 47.83
N ILE A 58 -2.55 36.55 48.75
CA ILE A 58 -1.57 35.78 49.53
C ILE A 58 -1.83 34.29 49.34
N LEU A 59 -0.76 33.56 49.00
CA LEU A 59 -0.74 32.12 48.96
C LEU A 59 0.23 31.59 50.02
N ASN A 60 -0.31 31.10 51.13
CA ASN A 60 0.45 30.49 52.22
C ASN A 60 0.61 28.99 51.96
N VAL A 61 1.79 28.56 51.53
CA VAL A 61 2.12 27.14 51.26
C VAL A 61 2.69 26.47 52.52
N ALA A 62 2.22 26.90 53.69
CA ALA A 62 2.59 26.38 54.99
C ALA A 62 1.52 26.72 56.05
N GLU A 63 0.23 26.74 55.70
CA GLU A 63 -0.83 27.09 56.65
C GLU A 63 -0.94 26.07 57.80
N GLY A 64 -0.98 26.55 59.04
CA GLY A 64 -1.15 25.72 60.22
C GLY A 64 -0.54 26.34 61.47
N ASP A 65 -0.66 25.63 62.58
CA ASP A 65 -0.30 26.08 63.93
C ASP A 65 0.95 25.38 64.50
N SER A 66 1.52 24.40 63.78
CA SER A 66 2.71 23.68 64.22
C SER A 66 4.02 24.41 63.88
N LEU A 67 5.13 23.97 64.47
CA LEU A 67 6.46 24.62 64.35
C LEU A 67 6.99 24.78 62.92
N MET A 68 6.47 24.01 61.96
CA MET A 68 6.85 24.06 60.54
C MET A 68 5.86 24.85 59.67
N HIS A 69 4.79 25.38 60.26
CA HIS A 69 3.74 26.15 59.61
C HIS A 69 3.84 27.64 59.92
N VAL A 70 3.11 28.43 59.14
CA VAL A 70 2.93 29.87 59.32
C VAL A 70 1.46 30.09 59.65
N ASN A 71 1.21 30.53 60.88
CA ASN A 71 -0.14 30.72 61.42
C ASN A 71 -0.77 32.03 60.92
N THR A 72 -1.11 32.04 59.63
CA THR A 72 -2.00 33.03 59.02
C THR A 72 -3.18 32.29 58.39
N SER A 73 -4.33 32.95 58.32
CA SER A 73 -5.59 32.37 57.82
C SER A 73 -6.40 33.43 57.09
N ALA A 74 -7.52 33.03 56.47
CA ALA A 74 -8.44 33.98 55.85
C ALA A 74 -8.98 35.03 56.85
N GLU A 75 -9.19 34.63 58.12
CA GLU A 75 -9.62 35.52 59.20
C GLU A 75 -8.55 36.57 59.53
N TYR A 76 -7.27 36.18 59.52
CA TYR A 76 -6.15 37.10 59.79
C TYR A 76 -6.09 38.27 58.80
N TYR A 77 -6.51 38.06 57.54
CA TYR A 77 -6.49 39.08 56.49
C TYR A 77 -7.84 39.73 56.19
N MET A 78 -8.92 39.36 56.89
CA MET A 78 -10.30 39.73 56.56
C MET A 78 -10.50 41.25 56.41
N ASP A 79 -9.92 42.05 57.31
CA ASP A 79 -10.08 43.51 57.33
C ASP A 79 -9.09 44.25 56.43
N THR A 80 -8.25 43.53 55.69
CA THR A 80 -7.16 44.12 54.88
C THR A 80 -7.51 44.26 53.41
N GLY A 81 -8.58 43.60 52.94
CA GLY A 81 -8.95 43.52 51.52
C GLY A 81 -8.06 42.58 50.69
N ILE A 82 -7.12 41.87 51.31
CA ILE A 82 -6.24 40.88 50.66
C ILE A 82 -6.99 39.55 50.51
N ILE A 83 -6.97 38.99 49.30
CA ILE A 83 -7.56 37.68 49.02
C ILE A 83 -6.56 36.60 49.43
N TYR A 84 -6.98 35.68 50.30
CA TYR A 84 -6.10 34.71 50.94
C TYR A 84 -6.41 33.28 50.51
N ARG A 85 -5.36 32.47 50.31
CA ARG A 85 -5.43 31.02 50.15
C ARG A 85 -4.31 30.35 50.96
N GLY A 86 -4.68 29.37 51.78
CA GLY A 86 -3.74 28.56 52.56
C GLY A 86 -3.71 27.11 52.11
N ILE A 87 -2.51 26.53 52.10
CA ILE A 87 -2.26 25.11 51.84
C ILE A 87 -1.51 24.56 53.07
N PRO A 88 -2.05 23.53 53.75
CA PRO A 88 -1.42 22.95 54.93
C PRO A 88 -0.28 21.99 54.56
N ALA A 89 0.75 22.54 53.91
CA ALA A 89 1.89 21.77 53.42
C ALA A 89 3.03 21.67 54.43
N ILE A 90 3.49 20.45 54.67
CA ILE A 90 4.63 20.14 55.54
C ILE A 90 5.89 19.93 54.68
N ASP A 91 7.03 20.47 55.11
CA ASP A 91 8.30 20.40 54.36
C ASP A 91 9.01 19.06 54.57
N THR A 92 8.45 17.99 54.03
CA THR A 92 9.07 16.66 54.04
C THR A 92 9.03 16.01 52.67
N ASP A 93 9.96 15.10 52.41
CA ASP A 93 10.10 14.42 51.10
C ASP A 93 8.90 13.51 50.76
N TYR A 94 8.09 13.16 51.74
CA TYR A 94 6.90 12.31 51.58
C TYR A 94 5.58 13.09 51.49
N PHE A 95 5.58 14.42 51.71
CA PHE A 95 4.36 15.21 51.56
C PHE A 95 4.01 15.36 50.07
N ASN A 96 2.78 14.99 49.70
CA ASN A 96 2.33 15.08 48.31
C ASN A 96 1.82 16.49 47.98
N LEU A 97 2.74 17.38 47.66
CA LEU A 97 2.45 18.76 47.26
C LEU A 97 1.80 18.86 45.87
N SER A 98 2.02 17.86 45.01
CA SER A 98 1.55 17.86 43.62
C SER A 98 0.03 17.94 43.46
N VAL A 99 -0.72 17.46 44.47
CA VAL A 99 -2.19 17.53 44.49
C VAL A 99 -2.68 18.97 44.46
N TYR A 100 -1.86 19.91 44.95
CA TYR A 100 -2.18 21.33 45.03
C TYR A 100 -1.60 22.16 43.88
N PHE A 101 -0.82 21.58 42.96
CA PHE A 101 -0.16 22.36 41.91
C PHE A 101 -1.13 23.12 41.00
N GLU A 102 -2.21 22.48 40.52
CA GLU A 102 -3.20 23.15 39.68
C GLU A 102 -3.97 24.22 40.45
N GLU A 103 -4.40 23.90 41.67
CA GLU A 103 -5.13 24.85 42.52
C GLU A 103 -4.30 26.10 42.83
N CYS A 104 -3.03 25.91 43.20
CA CYS A 104 -2.12 27.02 43.47
C CYS A 104 -1.81 27.82 42.20
N ALA A 105 -1.63 27.15 41.06
CA ALA A 105 -1.38 27.80 39.79
C ALA A 105 -2.58 28.62 39.31
N ASP A 106 -3.80 28.13 39.52
CA ASP A 106 -5.04 28.87 39.28
C ASP A 106 -5.16 30.08 40.17
N PHE A 107 -4.87 29.94 41.46
CA PHE A 107 -4.89 31.08 42.38
C PHE A 107 -3.88 32.17 41.99
N ILE A 108 -2.65 31.78 41.63
CA ILE A 108 -1.63 32.72 41.12
C ILE A 108 -2.11 33.38 39.83
N ALA A 109 -2.70 32.62 38.89
CA ALA A 109 -3.21 33.18 37.65
C ALA A 109 -4.37 34.18 37.88
N GLN A 110 -5.31 33.85 38.75
CA GLN A 110 -6.42 34.73 39.15
C GLN A 110 -5.89 36.01 39.81
N ALA A 111 -4.89 35.87 40.69
CA ALA A 111 -4.26 37.01 41.33
C ALA A 111 -3.62 37.97 40.31
N LEU A 112 -2.97 37.43 39.28
CA LEU A 112 -2.31 38.23 38.25
C LEU A 112 -3.29 38.89 37.26
N ALA A 113 -4.47 38.30 37.06
CA ALA A 113 -5.55 38.82 36.22
C ALA A 113 -6.48 39.80 36.97
N TYR A 114 -6.26 40.00 38.28
CA TYR A 114 -7.11 40.81 39.13
C TYR A 114 -7.11 42.29 38.71
N LYS A 115 -8.32 42.85 38.51
CA LYS A 115 -8.60 44.26 38.16
C LYS A 115 -7.63 44.81 37.09
N GLU A 116 -7.82 44.38 35.84
CA GLU A 116 -7.04 44.84 34.68
C GLU A 116 -5.52 44.67 34.87
N ASP A 117 -5.08 43.47 35.28
CA ASP A 117 -3.67 43.09 35.46
C ASP A 117 -2.87 43.88 36.53
N THR A 118 -3.56 44.53 37.45
CA THR A 118 -2.92 45.29 38.55
C THR A 118 -2.58 44.43 39.78
N GLY A 119 -3.09 43.20 39.84
CA GLY A 119 -2.90 42.30 40.97
C GLY A 119 -1.46 41.81 41.15
N ARG A 120 -1.06 41.69 42.43
CA ARG A 120 0.20 41.11 42.89
C ARG A 120 -0.06 40.01 43.90
N VAL A 121 0.65 38.90 43.76
CA VAL A 121 0.56 37.74 44.66
C VAL A 121 1.84 37.58 45.47
N TYR A 122 1.68 37.38 46.77
CA TYR A 122 2.74 37.01 47.69
C TYR A 122 2.62 35.52 48.03
N VAL A 123 3.55 34.72 47.52
CA VAL A 123 3.61 33.27 47.75
C VAL A 123 4.68 33.00 48.81
N HIS A 124 4.32 32.37 49.92
CA HIS A 124 5.27 32.15 51.00
C HIS A 124 5.13 30.78 51.66
N CYS A 125 6.22 30.38 52.31
CA CYS A 125 6.24 29.38 53.37
C CYS A 125 7.12 29.96 54.49
N GLN A 126 7.45 29.18 55.52
CA GLN A 126 8.24 29.68 56.66
C GLN A 126 9.51 30.45 56.26
N LYS A 127 10.31 29.91 55.32
CA LYS A 127 11.55 30.54 54.81
C LYS A 127 11.46 31.05 53.37
N GLY A 128 10.39 30.73 52.65
CA GLY A 128 10.31 31.03 51.22
C GLY A 128 11.36 30.31 50.37
N TYR A 129 11.73 29.08 50.77
CA TYR A 129 12.89 28.34 50.22
C TYR A 129 12.49 27.06 49.47
N SER A 130 11.61 26.23 50.06
CA SER A 130 11.25 24.91 49.53
C SER A 130 9.80 24.85 49.01
N ARG A 131 8.81 24.68 49.88
CA ARG A 131 7.37 24.54 49.52
C ARG A 131 6.83 25.62 48.56
N SER A 132 7.01 26.89 48.90
CA SER A 132 6.53 28.00 48.09
C SER A 132 7.28 28.14 46.76
N ALA A 133 8.58 27.81 46.74
CA ALA A 133 9.36 27.78 45.50
C ALA A 133 8.87 26.68 44.56
N ALA A 134 8.60 25.47 45.07
CA ALA A 134 8.08 24.36 44.28
C ALA A 134 6.75 24.70 43.60
N VAL A 135 5.83 25.36 44.31
CA VAL A 135 4.55 25.80 43.76
C VAL A 135 4.70 26.88 42.67
N VAL A 136 5.60 27.84 42.84
CA VAL A 136 5.87 28.86 41.80
C VAL A 136 6.48 28.21 40.55
N ILE A 137 7.39 27.25 40.72
CA ILE A 137 7.95 26.48 39.60
C ILE A 137 6.84 25.71 38.87
N ALA A 138 5.95 25.03 39.60
CA ALA A 138 4.80 24.33 39.02
C ALA A 138 3.87 25.30 38.25
N TYR A 139 3.62 26.50 38.77
CA TYR A 139 2.85 27.54 38.06
C TYR A 139 3.50 27.92 36.72
N LEU A 140 4.81 28.15 36.69
CA LEU A 140 5.54 28.47 35.46
C LEU A 140 5.47 27.32 34.44
N MET A 141 5.53 26.09 34.90
CA MET A 141 5.36 24.91 34.05
C MET A 141 3.93 24.82 33.47
N LEU A 142 2.90 25.02 34.31
CA LEU A 142 1.50 24.83 33.96
C LEU A 142 0.89 25.97 33.15
N ARG A 143 1.25 27.23 33.43
CA ARG A 143 0.63 28.43 32.82
C ARG A 143 1.54 29.13 31.82
N HIS A 144 2.85 29.02 31.95
CA HIS A 144 3.84 29.60 31.01
C HIS A 144 4.54 28.56 30.13
N LYS A 145 4.21 27.27 30.25
CA LYS A 145 4.72 26.17 29.42
C LYS A 145 6.25 26.03 29.44
N LEU A 146 6.89 26.42 30.54
CA LEU A 146 8.33 26.21 30.72
C LEU A 146 8.60 24.76 31.11
N GLY A 147 9.66 24.15 30.57
CA GLY A 147 10.16 22.87 31.07
C GLY A 147 10.72 23.02 32.50
N VAL A 148 10.74 21.93 33.28
CA VAL A 148 11.09 21.98 34.71
C VAL A 148 12.44 22.65 35.00
N ARG A 149 13.46 22.39 34.16
CA ARG A 149 14.79 23.04 34.31
C ARG A 149 14.73 24.55 34.08
N ALA A 150 14.00 24.99 33.07
CA ALA A 150 13.88 26.41 32.73
C ALA A 150 13.07 27.15 33.80
N ALA A 151 11.97 26.55 34.26
CA ALA A 151 11.14 27.10 35.34
C ALA A 151 11.93 27.22 36.65
N LEU A 152 12.66 26.17 37.04
CA LEU A 152 13.52 26.18 38.23
C LEU A 152 14.64 27.23 38.12
N ALA A 153 15.32 27.30 36.97
CA ALA A 153 16.36 28.30 36.73
C ALA A 153 15.83 29.74 36.81
N THR A 154 14.63 30.00 36.28
CA THR A 154 14.01 31.34 36.31
C THR A 154 13.78 31.82 37.74
N VAL A 155 13.29 30.94 38.62
CA VAL A 155 13.10 31.31 40.04
C VAL A 155 14.45 31.42 40.76
N ARG A 156 15.38 30.50 40.50
CA ARG A 156 16.71 30.46 41.12
C ARG A 156 17.56 31.67 40.79
N GLU A 157 17.43 32.23 39.58
CA GLU A 157 18.14 33.44 39.14
C GLU A 157 17.78 34.67 39.99
N LYS A 158 16.55 34.72 40.54
CA LYS A 158 16.05 35.87 41.29
C LYS A 158 16.05 35.67 42.80
N ARG A 159 16.08 34.43 43.29
CA ARG A 159 16.09 34.09 44.71
C ARG A 159 16.78 32.75 44.96
N GLU A 160 17.51 32.65 46.07
CA GLU A 160 18.03 31.37 46.56
C GLU A 160 16.87 30.47 47.00
N ILE A 161 16.74 29.31 46.37
CA ILE A 161 15.68 28.33 46.62
C ILE A 161 16.31 26.95 46.72
N GLY A 162 15.61 26.04 47.39
CA GLY A 162 15.98 24.63 47.46
C GLY A 162 14.79 23.81 47.90
N PRO A 163 13.86 23.52 46.98
CA PRO A 163 12.86 22.48 47.19
C PRO A 163 13.54 21.18 47.61
N ASN A 164 12.94 20.46 48.55
CA ASN A 164 13.44 19.16 48.94
C ASN A 164 13.32 18.13 47.79
N ASP A 165 14.03 17.00 47.92
CA ASP A 165 14.10 15.98 46.85
C ASP A 165 12.72 15.41 46.52
N GLY A 166 11.82 15.30 47.51
CA GLY A 166 10.44 14.86 47.29
C GLY A 166 9.63 15.81 46.40
N PHE A 167 9.80 17.12 46.56
CA PHE A 167 9.14 18.12 45.73
C PHE A 167 9.78 18.25 44.34
N LEU A 168 11.12 18.13 44.25
CA LEU A 168 11.80 18.07 42.95
C LEU A 168 11.34 16.85 42.15
N TYR A 169 11.20 15.69 42.81
CA TYR A 169 10.66 14.49 42.18
C TYR A 169 9.23 14.70 41.65
N GLN A 170 8.37 15.35 42.44
CA GLN A 170 7.00 15.70 42.01
C GLN A 170 6.98 16.68 40.83
N LEU A 171 7.93 17.61 40.75
CA LEU A 171 8.10 18.49 39.58
C LEU A 171 8.61 17.74 38.34
N CYS A 172 9.52 16.77 38.51
CA CYS A 172 9.91 15.86 37.42
C CYS A 172 8.71 15.08 36.88
N GLN A 173 7.87 14.53 37.77
CA GLN A 173 6.64 13.84 37.37
C GLN A 173 5.67 14.76 36.62
N LEU A 174 5.57 16.03 37.02
CA LEU A 174 4.79 17.03 36.29
C LEU A 174 5.37 17.29 34.90
N ASN A 175 6.70 17.37 34.76
CA ASN A 175 7.38 17.55 33.47
C ASN A 175 7.08 16.40 32.51
N ASP A 176 7.23 15.16 32.99
CA ASP A 176 6.97 13.96 32.18
C ASP A 176 5.50 13.91 31.73
N ARG A 177 4.57 14.28 32.61
CA ARG A 177 3.15 14.40 32.27
C ARG A 177 2.92 15.42 31.17
N LEU A 178 3.49 16.62 31.28
CA LEU A 178 3.33 17.69 30.28
C LEU A 178 4.00 17.35 28.93
N GLU A 179 5.17 16.73 28.94
CA GLU A 179 5.85 16.27 27.72
C GLU A 179 5.12 15.13 27.02
N SER A 180 4.52 14.21 27.79
CA SER A 180 3.68 13.14 27.23
C SER A 180 2.46 13.71 26.49
N LEU A 181 1.88 14.80 26.99
CA LEU A 181 0.81 15.55 26.36
C LEU A 181 1.27 16.26 25.08
N ILE A 182 2.50 16.77 25.03
CA ILE A 182 3.10 17.37 23.81
C ILE A 182 3.39 16.30 22.76
N CYS A 183 3.87 15.12 23.16
CA CYS A 183 3.99 13.96 22.26
C CYS A 183 2.63 13.50 21.73
N TYR A 184 1.55 13.74 22.50
CA TYR A 184 0.17 13.52 22.06
C TYR A 184 -0.28 14.53 20.99
N VAL A 185 0.32 15.73 20.99
CA VAL A 185 0.06 16.83 20.05
C VAL A 185 0.93 16.72 18.79
N MET A 186 2.11 16.11 18.85
CA MET A 186 2.91 15.82 17.65
C MET A 186 2.35 14.59 16.91
N GLY A 187 2.15 14.68 15.60
CA GLY A 187 1.67 13.54 14.81
C GLY A 187 2.53 12.28 14.99
N GLU A 188 1.90 11.10 15.05
CA GLU A 188 2.57 9.80 15.29
C GLU A 188 3.69 9.51 14.27
N PHE A 189 3.57 10.03 13.04
CA PHE A 189 4.54 9.88 11.96
C PHE A 189 4.50 11.07 10.99
N LYS A 190 5.66 11.40 10.40
CA LYS A 190 5.77 12.35 9.28
C LYS A 190 5.55 11.58 7.97
N VAL A 191 4.74 12.13 7.05
CA VAL A 191 4.44 11.50 5.75
C VAL A 191 4.93 12.39 4.61
N HIS A 192 5.83 11.88 3.77
CA HIS A 192 6.18 12.51 2.51
C HIS A 192 5.20 12.03 1.43
N ARG A 193 4.28 12.90 1.00
CA ARG A 193 3.35 12.58 -0.09
C ARG A 193 4.01 12.82 -1.44
N VAL A 194 4.66 11.80 -1.96
CA VAL A 194 5.35 11.82 -3.26
C VAL A 194 4.32 11.73 -4.39
N ARG A 195 4.35 12.71 -5.30
CA ARG A 195 3.45 12.80 -6.48
C ARG A 195 4.18 13.04 -7.80
N PHE A 196 5.50 12.93 -7.79
CA PHE A 196 6.35 13.10 -8.97
C PHE A 196 6.82 11.74 -9.54
N PHE A 197 6.28 10.62 -9.03
CA PHE A 197 6.38 9.31 -9.68
C PHE A 197 5.28 9.21 -10.73
N ASP A 198 5.63 9.49 -11.97
CA ASP A 198 4.69 9.58 -13.10
C ASP A 198 4.57 8.26 -13.86
N TYR A 199 4.24 7.18 -13.14
CA TYR A 199 4.07 5.86 -13.76
C TYR A 199 2.65 5.70 -14.29
N MET A 200 2.54 5.43 -15.59
CA MET A 200 1.29 5.09 -16.25
C MET A 200 1.34 3.63 -16.71
N PRO A 201 0.44 2.75 -16.22
CA PRO A 201 0.29 1.41 -16.74
C PRO A 201 -0.07 1.43 -18.23
N SER A 202 0.24 0.35 -18.95
CA SER A 202 -0.14 0.24 -20.36
C SER A 202 -1.59 -0.21 -20.53
N ALA A 203 -2.21 0.15 -21.67
CA ALA A 203 -3.57 -0.23 -22.02
C ALA A 203 -3.76 -1.75 -22.07
N VAL A 204 -4.94 -2.25 -21.71
CA VAL A 204 -5.27 -3.69 -21.85
C VAL A 204 -5.72 -3.94 -23.28
N ARG A 205 -5.07 -4.88 -23.97
CA ARG A 205 -5.38 -5.23 -25.36
C ARG A 205 -6.23 -6.50 -25.47
N ALA A 206 -5.88 -7.53 -24.72
CA ALA A 206 -6.57 -8.82 -24.75
C ALA A 206 -6.71 -9.39 -23.33
N LEU A 207 -7.76 -10.18 -23.14
CA LEU A 207 -8.00 -10.98 -21.95
C LEU A 207 -8.32 -12.41 -22.39
N ALA A 208 -7.81 -13.41 -21.66
CA ALA A 208 -8.16 -14.81 -21.88
C ALA A 208 -8.35 -15.54 -20.55
N LEU A 209 -9.44 -16.29 -20.44
CA LEU A 209 -9.77 -17.13 -19.29
C LEU A 209 -9.23 -18.55 -19.48
N GLU A 210 -8.60 -19.09 -18.45
CA GLU A 210 -8.30 -20.50 -18.32
C GLU A 210 -9.47 -21.18 -17.58
N PRO A 211 -10.24 -22.08 -18.23
CA PRO A 211 -11.51 -22.58 -17.66
C PRO A 211 -11.38 -23.50 -16.43
N GLN A 212 -10.23 -24.13 -16.19
CA GLN A 212 -10.04 -25.15 -15.16
C GLN A 212 -9.41 -24.58 -13.88
N SER A 213 -8.29 -23.84 -14.01
CA SER A 213 -7.57 -23.21 -12.90
C SER A 213 -8.09 -21.82 -12.54
N SER A 214 -9.10 -21.31 -13.27
CA SER A 214 -9.69 -19.98 -13.05
C SER A 214 -8.63 -18.87 -13.06
N LYS A 215 -7.65 -18.98 -13.96
CA LYS A 215 -6.65 -17.94 -14.20
C LYS A 215 -7.10 -17.04 -15.33
N ILE A 216 -6.79 -15.74 -15.22
CA ILE A 216 -7.02 -14.76 -16.26
C ILE A 216 -5.67 -14.24 -16.73
N ALA A 217 -5.40 -14.35 -18.02
CA ALA A 217 -4.29 -13.67 -18.66
C ALA A 217 -4.76 -12.31 -19.20
N ALA A 218 -4.00 -11.26 -18.93
CA ALA A 218 -4.21 -9.93 -19.50
C ALA A 218 -2.96 -9.50 -20.26
N ALA A 219 -3.12 -9.24 -21.56
CA ALA A 219 -2.06 -8.68 -22.39
C ALA A 219 -2.18 -7.16 -22.40
N ARG A 220 -1.04 -6.50 -22.20
CA ARG A 220 -0.91 -5.05 -22.22
C ARG A 220 -0.32 -4.60 -23.57
N ALA A 221 -0.59 -3.36 -23.95
CA ALA A 221 -0.10 -2.79 -25.21
C ALA A 221 1.44 -2.61 -25.25
N ASP A 222 2.11 -2.70 -24.10
CA ASP A 222 3.58 -2.71 -24.00
C ASP A 222 4.17 -4.13 -24.17
N GLY A 223 3.34 -5.11 -24.56
CA GLY A 223 3.74 -6.51 -24.75
C GLY A 223 3.83 -7.32 -23.45
N SER A 224 3.62 -6.71 -22.28
CA SER A 224 3.62 -7.45 -21.02
C SER A 224 2.36 -8.31 -20.88
N VAL A 225 2.51 -9.46 -20.24
CA VAL A 225 1.40 -10.39 -19.96
C VAL A 225 1.30 -10.61 -18.46
N GLU A 226 0.14 -10.30 -17.90
CA GLU A 226 -0.17 -10.40 -16.48
C GLU A 226 -1.09 -11.59 -16.24
N ILE A 227 -0.79 -12.41 -15.23
CA ILE A 227 -1.63 -13.56 -14.84
C ILE A 227 -2.27 -13.26 -13.49
N PHE A 228 -3.60 -13.31 -13.46
CA PHE A 228 -4.42 -13.09 -12.28
C PHE A 228 -5.07 -14.40 -11.85
N ASN A 229 -5.05 -14.67 -10.55
CA ASN A 229 -5.76 -15.80 -9.96
C ASN A 229 -7.12 -15.32 -9.41
N VAL A 230 -8.22 -15.83 -9.97
CA VAL A 230 -9.57 -15.44 -9.57
C VAL A 230 -9.91 -15.91 -8.16
N ALA A 231 -9.43 -17.09 -7.75
CA ALA A 231 -9.69 -17.65 -6.41
C ALA A 231 -8.98 -16.83 -5.31
N ASP A 232 -7.77 -16.33 -5.60
CA ASP A 232 -6.99 -15.44 -4.72
C ASP A 232 -7.40 -13.98 -4.87
N ASN A 233 -8.70 -13.72 -4.93
CA ASN A 233 -9.23 -12.37 -4.92
C ASN A 233 -8.71 -11.48 -6.08
N PHE A 234 -8.54 -12.07 -7.26
CA PHE A 234 -7.93 -11.44 -8.44
C PHE A 234 -6.52 -10.91 -8.18
N PHE A 235 -5.73 -11.61 -7.37
CA PHE A 235 -4.33 -11.28 -7.15
C PHE A 235 -3.50 -11.52 -8.42
N GLN A 236 -2.71 -10.53 -8.79
CA GLN A 236 -1.69 -10.64 -9.83
C GLN A 236 -0.56 -11.57 -9.36
N GLU A 237 -0.61 -12.82 -9.81
CA GLU A 237 0.34 -13.87 -9.42
C GLU A 237 1.67 -13.73 -10.17
N LYS A 238 1.59 -13.47 -11.48
CA LYS A 238 2.75 -13.46 -12.37
C LYS A 238 2.70 -12.27 -13.34
N VAL A 239 3.87 -11.76 -13.68
CA VAL A 239 4.05 -10.76 -14.73
C VAL A 239 5.20 -11.21 -15.61
N ILE A 240 4.90 -11.43 -16.88
CA ILE A 240 5.88 -11.68 -17.92
C ILE A 240 6.21 -10.33 -18.56
N PRO A 241 7.46 -9.85 -18.42
CA PRO A 241 7.86 -8.58 -18.99
C PRO A 241 7.73 -8.57 -20.52
N GLY A 242 7.20 -7.46 -21.04
CA GLY A 242 7.11 -7.22 -22.47
C GLY A 242 8.42 -6.71 -23.09
N GLN A 243 8.33 -6.38 -24.37
CA GLN A 243 9.36 -5.67 -25.13
C GLN A 243 8.67 -4.72 -26.11
N GLU A 244 9.27 -3.56 -26.38
CA GLU A 244 8.67 -2.49 -27.21
C GLU A 244 8.29 -2.97 -28.62
N SER A 245 9.03 -3.92 -29.19
CA SER A 245 8.84 -4.44 -30.55
C SER A 245 7.74 -5.52 -30.69
N ARG A 246 7.17 -6.01 -29.58
CA ARG A 246 6.23 -7.13 -29.58
C ARG A 246 4.93 -6.76 -28.87
N ALA A 247 4.05 -6.10 -29.62
CA ALA A 247 2.69 -5.84 -29.19
C ALA A 247 1.85 -7.13 -29.29
N THR A 248 1.19 -7.49 -28.20
CA THR A 248 0.27 -8.64 -28.14
C THR A 248 -1.14 -8.18 -28.45
N GLU A 249 -1.75 -8.72 -29.51
CA GLU A 249 -3.13 -8.38 -29.92
C GLU A 249 -4.17 -9.35 -29.38
N ALA A 250 -3.82 -10.63 -29.26
CA ALA A 250 -4.75 -11.66 -28.84
C ALA A 250 -4.07 -12.73 -27.99
N LEU A 251 -4.86 -13.38 -27.12
CA LEU A 251 -4.44 -14.41 -26.19
C LEU A 251 -5.34 -15.64 -26.32
N ALA A 252 -4.77 -16.83 -26.17
CA ALA A 252 -5.52 -18.09 -26.10
C ALA A 252 -4.87 -19.07 -25.12
N TRP A 253 -5.71 -19.78 -24.37
CA TRP A 253 -5.30 -20.87 -23.48
C TRP A 253 -5.55 -22.23 -24.14
N VAL A 254 -4.60 -23.15 -24.01
CA VAL A 254 -4.79 -24.56 -24.36
C VAL A 254 -4.37 -25.41 -23.16
N GLY A 255 -5.35 -25.81 -22.36
CA GLY A 255 -5.09 -26.30 -21.00
C GLY A 255 -4.33 -25.23 -20.20
N GLU A 256 -3.23 -25.62 -19.57
CA GLU A 256 -2.36 -24.70 -18.81
C GLU A 256 -1.33 -23.93 -19.67
N ARG A 257 -1.34 -24.12 -21.00
CA ARG A 257 -0.42 -23.42 -21.91
C ARG A 257 -1.05 -22.13 -22.41
N LEU A 258 -0.30 -21.04 -22.30
CA LEU A 258 -0.73 -19.73 -22.78
C LEU A 258 -0.01 -19.37 -24.07
N PHE A 259 -0.78 -18.92 -25.06
CA PHE A 259 -0.31 -18.43 -26.33
C PHE A 259 -0.76 -16.99 -26.54
N SER A 260 0.07 -16.22 -27.24
CA SER A 260 -0.33 -14.94 -27.80
C SER A 260 -0.02 -14.86 -29.28
N ALA A 261 -0.70 -13.94 -29.95
CA ALA A 261 -0.31 -13.50 -31.28
C ALA A 261 -0.30 -11.97 -31.36
N GLY A 262 0.52 -11.46 -32.28
CA GLY A 262 0.74 -10.02 -32.43
C GLY A 262 0.91 -9.58 -33.88
N LEU A 263 0.96 -8.26 -34.06
CA LEU A 263 1.09 -7.63 -35.38
C LEU A 263 2.46 -7.85 -36.04
N ASN A 264 3.43 -8.38 -35.30
CA ASN A 264 4.72 -8.80 -35.86
C ASN A 264 4.65 -10.13 -36.62
N GLY A 265 3.47 -10.78 -36.67
CA GLY A 265 3.25 -12.05 -37.38
C GLY A 265 3.68 -13.30 -36.60
N GLU A 266 4.08 -13.12 -35.34
CA GLU A 266 4.58 -14.19 -34.50
C GLU A 266 3.50 -14.73 -33.54
N ILE A 267 3.51 -16.03 -33.34
CA ILE A 267 2.83 -16.74 -32.26
C ILE A 267 3.86 -17.02 -31.17
N VAL A 268 3.52 -16.69 -29.93
CA VAL A 268 4.42 -16.83 -28.77
C VAL A 268 3.80 -17.77 -27.75
N GLU A 269 4.56 -18.77 -27.32
CA GLU A 269 4.20 -19.58 -26.14
C GLU A 269 4.97 -19.06 -24.91
N TYR A 270 4.28 -18.95 -23.78
CA TYR A 270 4.86 -18.49 -22.53
C TYR A 270 5.24 -19.63 -21.59
N ASP A 271 6.41 -19.51 -20.96
CA ASP A 271 6.82 -20.32 -19.82
C ASP A 271 6.35 -19.59 -18.55
N LEU A 272 5.22 -20.05 -18.02
CA LEU A 272 4.59 -19.45 -16.85
C LEU A 272 5.38 -19.72 -15.57
N ASP A 273 6.20 -20.76 -15.49
CA ASP A 273 6.94 -21.08 -14.27
C ASP A 273 8.14 -20.16 -14.08
N ASN A 274 8.84 -19.87 -15.19
CA ASN A 274 9.99 -18.96 -15.21
C ASN A 274 9.63 -17.52 -15.58
N CYS A 275 8.36 -17.22 -15.86
CA CYS A 275 7.86 -15.90 -16.26
C CYS A 275 8.59 -15.32 -17.49
N LYS A 276 8.76 -16.12 -18.55
CA LYS A 276 9.47 -15.71 -19.77
C LYS A 276 8.81 -16.27 -21.04
N VAL A 277 9.27 -15.80 -22.20
CA VAL A 277 8.91 -16.43 -23.47
C VAL A 277 9.59 -17.80 -23.58
N LYS A 278 8.81 -18.84 -23.89
CA LYS A 278 9.30 -20.21 -24.08
C LYS A 278 9.89 -20.39 -25.46
N TYR A 279 9.10 -20.07 -26.48
CA TYR A 279 9.53 -19.99 -27.88
C TYR A 279 8.58 -19.11 -28.69
N THR A 280 9.02 -18.79 -29.89
CA THR A 280 8.28 -17.99 -30.87
C THR A 280 8.21 -18.73 -32.20
N LEU A 281 7.09 -18.62 -32.91
CA LEU A 281 6.84 -19.25 -34.21
C LEU A 281 6.25 -18.22 -35.17
N ASP A 282 6.83 -18.08 -36.36
CA ASP A 282 6.25 -17.25 -37.42
C ASP A 282 5.09 -18.00 -38.10
N ALA A 283 3.94 -17.34 -38.24
CA ALA A 283 2.80 -17.88 -38.97
C ALA A 283 2.95 -17.78 -40.50
N TYR A 284 3.91 -17.01 -41.00
CA TYR A 284 4.14 -16.71 -42.41
C TYR A 284 2.89 -16.19 -43.14
N GLY A 285 2.07 -15.40 -42.45
CA GLY A 285 0.82 -14.80 -42.96
C GLY A 285 0.76 -13.28 -42.86
N GLY A 286 1.87 -12.65 -42.46
CA GLY A 286 1.90 -11.24 -42.07
C GLY A 286 1.35 -11.01 -40.65
N PRO A 287 0.95 -9.77 -40.30
CA PRO A 287 0.37 -9.44 -39.00
C PRO A 287 -0.77 -10.37 -38.60
N ILE A 288 -0.78 -10.79 -37.33
CA ILE A 288 -1.85 -11.61 -36.77
C ILE A 288 -2.75 -10.73 -35.91
N TRP A 289 -4.05 -10.75 -36.20
CA TRP A 289 -5.05 -9.95 -35.48
C TRP A 289 -5.74 -10.74 -34.37
N THR A 290 -5.82 -12.07 -34.51
CA THR A 290 -6.61 -12.91 -33.60
C THR A 290 -6.06 -14.33 -33.53
N ILE A 291 -6.20 -14.95 -32.37
CA ILE A 291 -5.87 -16.35 -32.10
C ILE A 291 -7.01 -16.95 -31.27
N ALA A 292 -7.41 -18.18 -31.59
CA ALA A 292 -8.45 -18.89 -30.85
C ALA A 292 -8.13 -20.39 -30.77
N SER A 293 -8.36 -20.99 -29.60
CA SER A 293 -8.23 -22.42 -29.35
C SER A 293 -9.57 -23.13 -29.49
N ASN A 294 -9.55 -24.39 -29.93
CA ASN A 294 -10.74 -25.23 -29.83
C ASN A 294 -10.96 -25.74 -28.39
N LYS A 295 -12.19 -26.13 -28.06
CA LYS A 295 -12.57 -26.57 -26.71
C LYS A 295 -11.86 -27.87 -26.27
N GLN A 296 -11.48 -28.72 -27.23
CA GLN A 296 -10.71 -29.94 -26.97
C GLN A 296 -9.23 -29.67 -26.65
N GLY A 297 -8.73 -28.47 -26.93
CA GLY A 297 -7.32 -28.12 -26.74
C GLY A 297 -6.34 -28.84 -27.68
N THR A 298 -6.83 -29.26 -28.85
CA THR A 298 -6.02 -29.97 -29.85
C THR A 298 -5.52 -29.04 -30.96
N HIS A 299 -6.18 -27.90 -31.20
CA HIS A 299 -5.85 -27.00 -32.29
C HIS A 299 -5.92 -25.53 -31.88
N LEU A 300 -5.08 -24.71 -32.53
CA LEU A 300 -5.12 -23.25 -32.53
C LEU A 300 -5.41 -22.75 -33.95
N ALA A 301 -6.35 -21.81 -34.06
CA ALA A 301 -6.61 -21.07 -35.29
C ALA A 301 -6.06 -19.65 -35.17
N VAL A 302 -5.42 -19.19 -36.24
CA VAL A 302 -4.75 -17.89 -36.30
C VAL A 302 -5.25 -17.10 -37.50
N GLY A 303 -5.76 -15.90 -37.26
CA GLY A 303 -6.31 -15.01 -38.28
C GLY A 303 -5.27 -14.00 -38.75
N CYS A 304 -4.91 -14.08 -40.03
CA CYS A 304 -3.82 -13.29 -40.60
C CYS A 304 -4.32 -12.11 -41.46
N GLU A 305 -3.45 -11.11 -41.61
CA GLU A 305 -3.61 -9.96 -42.50
C GLU A 305 -3.84 -10.36 -43.97
N ASP A 306 -3.21 -11.45 -44.42
CA ASP A 306 -3.29 -11.94 -45.80
C ASP A 306 -4.63 -12.61 -46.17
N GLY A 307 -5.57 -12.67 -45.22
CA GLY A 307 -6.90 -13.26 -45.39
C GLY A 307 -6.95 -14.78 -45.25
N THR A 308 -5.88 -15.40 -44.75
CA THR A 308 -5.87 -16.81 -44.39
C THR A 308 -6.17 -17.01 -42.91
N VAL A 309 -6.89 -18.09 -42.62
CA VAL A 309 -6.94 -18.68 -41.28
C VAL A 309 -5.98 -19.86 -41.30
N LYS A 310 -5.01 -19.87 -40.40
CA LYS A 310 -4.01 -20.93 -40.30
C LYS A 310 -4.30 -21.81 -39.09
N LEU A 311 -4.29 -23.12 -39.30
CA LEU A 311 -4.47 -24.10 -38.23
C LEU A 311 -3.13 -24.65 -37.78
N PHE A 312 -2.99 -24.74 -36.46
CA PHE A 312 -1.84 -25.32 -35.80
C PHE A 312 -2.30 -26.44 -34.87
N GLU A 313 -1.73 -27.62 -35.04
CA GLU A 313 -1.91 -28.73 -34.11
C GLU A 313 -1.11 -28.46 -32.82
N VAL A 314 -1.73 -28.69 -31.68
CA VAL A 314 -1.13 -28.52 -30.36
C VAL A 314 -0.52 -29.83 -29.89
N CYS A 315 0.76 -30.04 -30.20
CA CYS A 315 1.50 -31.21 -29.76
C CYS A 315 2.11 -31.03 -28.36
N LYS A 316 2.68 -32.11 -27.80
CA LYS A 316 3.46 -32.01 -26.55
C LYS A 316 4.68 -31.09 -26.75
N GLY A 317 4.71 -29.99 -26.01
CA GLY A 317 5.86 -29.09 -25.90
C GLY A 317 6.03 -28.06 -27.02
N LYS A 318 5.30 -28.18 -28.14
CA LYS A 318 5.30 -27.22 -29.25
C LYS A 318 3.96 -27.21 -29.99
N ILE A 319 3.78 -26.28 -30.92
CA ILE A 319 2.69 -26.27 -31.89
C ILE A 319 3.27 -26.52 -33.29
N GLN A 320 2.50 -27.14 -34.17
CA GLN A 320 2.93 -27.45 -35.54
C GLN A 320 1.93 -26.89 -36.53
N PHE A 321 2.42 -26.25 -37.60
CA PHE A 321 1.55 -25.81 -38.68
C PHE A 321 0.95 -27.03 -39.38
N GLU A 322 -0.37 -27.05 -39.48
CA GLU A 322 -1.11 -28.14 -40.11
C GLU A 322 -1.51 -27.75 -41.54
N ARG A 323 -2.31 -26.68 -41.68
CA ARG A 323 -2.85 -26.26 -42.98
C ARG A 323 -3.40 -24.83 -42.96
N ASN A 324 -3.62 -24.28 -44.16
CA ASN A 324 -4.37 -23.06 -44.37
C ASN A 324 -5.83 -23.39 -44.71
N LEU A 325 -6.77 -22.62 -44.18
CA LEU A 325 -8.16 -22.63 -44.66
C LEU A 325 -8.28 -21.83 -45.96
N ALA A 326 -9.39 -21.99 -46.67
CA ALA A 326 -9.64 -21.31 -47.94
C ALA A 326 -9.43 -19.79 -47.82
N LYS A 327 -8.46 -19.27 -48.58
CA LYS A 327 -8.04 -17.85 -48.55
C LYS A 327 -9.20 -16.92 -48.88
N GLN A 328 -9.35 -15.86 -48.08
CA GLN A 328 -10.36 -14.82 -48.28
C GLN A 328 -9.73 -13.51 -48.77
N LYS A 329 -10.57 -12.62 -49.29
CA LYS A 329 -10.16 -11.28 -49.71
C LYS A 329 -10.32 -10.33 -48.52
N GLY A 330 -9.21 -9.89 -47.95
CA GLY A 330 -9.18 -8.99 -46.79
C GLY A 330 -8.74 -9.70 -45.51
N ARG A 331 -8.48 -8.90 -44.48
CA ARG A 331 -7.91 -9.34 -43.20
C ARG A 331 -8.90 -10.17 -42.39
N ILE A 332 -8.42 -11.19 -41.69
CA ILE A 332 -9.20 -11.86 -40.66
C ILE A 332 -9.03 -11.10 -39.35
N ILE A 333 -10.11 -10.50 -38.83
CA ILE A 333 -10.06 -9.60 -37.66
C ILE A 333 -10.42 -10.35 -36.37
N SER A 334 -11.37 -11.27 -36.43
CA SER A 334 -11.83 -12.05 -35.28
C SER A 334 -12.10 -13.50 -35.65
N LEU A 335 -11.90 -14.41 -34.69
CA LEU A 335 -12.12 -15.85 -34.85
C LEU A 335 -12.85 -16.42 -33.64
N SER A 336 -13.77 -17.36 -33.90
CA SER A 336 -14.37 -18.21 -32.87
C SER A 336 -14.56 -19.62 -33.39
N TRP A 337 -14.18 -20.60 -32.58
CA TRP A 337 -14.48 -22.01 -32.84
C TRP A 337 -15.90 -22.33 -32.41
N HIS A 338 -16.58 -23.21 -33.16
CA HIS A 338 -17.72 -23.94 -32.62
C HIS A 338 -17.23 -24.86 -31.49
N PRO A 339 -17.96 -25.02 -30.37
CA PRO A 339 -17.53 -25.87 -29.25
C PRO A 339 -17.25 -27.33 -29.63
N SER A 340 -17.84 -27.86 -30.71
CA SER A 340 -17.54 -29.21 -31.23
C SER A 340 -16.18 -29.31 -31.92
N GLY A 341 -15.57 -28.19 -32.30
CA GLY A 341 -14.32 -28.14 -33.06
C GLY A 341 -14.49 -28.39 -34.57
N SER A 342 -15.72 -28.63 -35.05
CA SER A 342 -15.99 -28.92 -36.47
C SER A 342 -16.04 -27.70 -37.38
N ARG A 343 -16.31 -26.51 -36.83
CA ARG A 343 -16.49 -25.27 -37.60
C ARG A 343 -15.79 -24.09 -36.95
N ILE A 344 -15.40 -23.11 -37.77
CA ILE A 344 -14.76 -21.85 -37.34
C ILE A 344 -15.48 -20.68 -38.01
N ALA A 345 -15.91 -19.71 -37.21
CA ALA A 345 -16.41 -18.43 -37.70
C ALA A 345 -15.27 -17.40 -37.72
N ALA A 346 -15.11 -16.71 -38.85
CA ALA A 346 -14.11 -15.66 -39.06
C ALA A 346 -14.78 -14.34 -39.43
N GLY A 347 -14.63 -13.34 -38.56
CA GLY A 347 -15.07 -11.97 -38.81
C GLY A 347 -14.06 -11.22 -39.68
N MET A 348 -14.56 -10.61 -40.75
CA MET A 348 -13.77 -9.84 -41.71
C MET A 348 -14.41 -8.48 -41.95
N MET A 349 -13.99 -7.80 -43.01
CA MET A 349 -14.68 -6.63 -43.51
C MET A 349 -15.94 -7.04 -44.30
N ASP A 350 -17.07 -6.43 -43.95
CA ASP A 350 -18.42 -6.59 -44.49
C ASP A 350 -19.03 -7.99 -44.40
N MET A 351 -18.33 -9.00 -43.88
CA MET A 351 -18.86 -10.36 -43.82
C MET A 351 -18.22 -11.21 -42.73
N ILE A 352 -18.92 -12.29 -42.40
CA ILE A 352 -18.42 -13.41 -41.60
C ILE A 352 -18.33 -14.63 -42.50
N ARG A 353 -17.23 -15.38 -42.40
CA ARG A 353 -17.06 -16.66 -43.08
C ARG A 353 -17.09 -17.79 -42.08
N VAL A 354 -17.89 -18.81 -42.36
CA VAL A 354 -17.86 -20.06 -41.61
C VAL A 354 -17.07 -21.08 -42.42
N PHE A 355 -16.06 -21.66 -41.81
CA PHE A 355 -15.23 -22.71 -42.38
C PHE A 355 -15.52 -24.04 -41.71
N ASP A 356 -15.47 -25.10 -42.50
CA ASP A 356 -15.38 -26.45 -42.00
C ASP A 356 -13.93 -26.73 -41.57
N ALA A 357 -13.73 -27.11 -40.31
CA ALA A 357 -12.42 -27.24 -39.69
C ALA A 357 -11.70 -28.55 -40.03
N GLU A 358 -12.32 -29.47 -40.78
CA GLU A 358 -11.68 -30.70 -41.26
C GLU A 358 -11.24 -30.53 -42.73
N THR A 359 -12.16 -30.09 -43.59
CA THR A 359 -11.92 -29.88 -45.03
C THR A 359 -11.23 -28.55 -45.32
N GLY A 360 -11.42 -27.54 -44.48
CA GLY A 360 -10.94 -26.16 -44.65
C GLY A 360 -11.65 -25.34 -45.72
N GLN A 361 -12.76 -25.85 -46.23
CA GLN A 361 -13.58 -25.13 -47.19
C GLN A 361 -14.49 -24.12 -46.50
N SER A 362 -14.87 -23.06 -47.21
CA SER A 362 -15.88 -22.12 -46.71
C SER A 362 -17.28 -22.70 -46.91
N VAL A 363 -18.05 -22.82 -45.83
CA VAL A 363 -19.43 -23.34 -45.84
C VAL A 363 -20.42 -22.19 -46.05
N HIS A 364 -20.34 -21.15 -45.21
CA HIS A 364 -21.26 -20.01 -45.26
C HIS A 364 -20.54 -18.69 -45.45
N ARG A 365 -21.25 -17.73 -46.05
CA ARG A 365 -20.88 -16.32 -46.17
C ARG A 365 -22.03 -15.48 -45.65
N LEU A 366 -21.85 -14.86 -44.48
CA LEU A 366 -22.86 -14.02 -43.83
C LEU A 366 -22.51 -12.55 -44.09
N LEU A 367 -23.38 -11.80 -44.79
CA LEU A 367 -23.13 -10.41 -45.15
C LEU A 367 -23.55 -9.46 -44.03
N VAL A 368 -22.62 -8.63 -43.55
CA VAL A 368 -22.83 -7.68 -42.46
C VAL A 368 -23.06 -6.28 -43.02
N GLU A 369 -24.31 -5.91 -43.25
CA GLU A 369 -24.65 -4.59 -43.80
C GLU A 369 -24.75 -3.49 -42.73
N ARG A 370 -24.29 -2.27 -43.07
CA ARG A 370 -24.40 -1.08 -42.21
C ARG A 370 -25.84 -0.54 -42.09
N GLY A 371 -26.72 -0.88 -43.03
CA GLY A 371 -28.13 -0.44 -43.11
C GLY A 371 -28.35 0.66 -44.16
N MET A 372 -29.60 0.83 -44.62
CA MET A 372 -29.97 1.84 -45.61
C MET A 372 -29.95 3.26 -45.02
N GLY A 373 -29.13 4.17 -45.58
CA GLY A 373 -29.15 5.60 -45.24
C GLY A 373 -27.81 6.26 -44.92
N THR A 374 -26.72 5.50 -44.83
CA THR A 374 -25.35 6.06 -44.82
C THR A 374 -24.74 5.93 -46.21
N ALA A 375 -23.92 6.90 -46.62
CA ALA A 375 -23.28 6.88 -47.94
C ALA A 375 -22.65 5.51 -48.20
N ARG A 376 -22.92 4.91 -49.37
CA ARG A 376 -22.48 3.58 -49.83
C ARG A 376 -20.94 3.34 -49.81
N SER A 377 -20.14 4.18 -49.17
CA SER A 377 -18.68 4.23 -49.32
C SER A 377 -17.86 3.86 -48.08
N LYS A 378 -18.46 3.37 -46.99
CA LYS A 378 -17.70 3.07 -45.76
C LYS A 378 -17.94 1.63 -45.29
N GLU A 379 -16.95 0.79 -45.55
CA GLU A 379 -16.87 -0.63 -45.18
C GLU A 379 -17.14 -0.83 -43.67
N CYS A 380 -17.76 -1.96 -43.32
CA CYS A 380 -18.13 -2.36 -41.96
C CYS A 380 -17.14 -3.41 -41.44
N VAL A 381 -16.50 -3.17 -40.30
CA VAL A 381 -15.53 -4.13 -39.72
C VAL A 381 -16.23 -4.99 -38.68
N VAL A 382 -16.11 -6.32 -38.80
CA VAL A 382 -16.56 -7.27 -37.76
C VAL A 382 -15.44 -7.47 -36.76
N TRP A 383 -15.43 -6.66 -35.71
CA TRP A 383 -14.36 -6.64 -34.70
C TRP A 383 -14.34 -7.89 -33.81
N SER A 384 -15.49 -8.53 -33.58
CA SER A 384 -15.58 -9.71 -32.73
C SER A 384 -16.69 -10.64 -33.18
N VAL A 385 -16.44 -11.94 -33.07
CA VAL A 385 -17.41 -13.02 -33.29
C VAL A 385 -17.36 -14.01 -32.13
N VAL A 386 -18.50 -14.57 -31.77
CA VAL A 386 -18.63 -15.66 -30.79
C VAL A 386 -19.55 -16.72 -31.40
N TYR A 387 -19.18 -17.99 -31.27
CA TYR A 387 -19.89 -19.11 -31.86
C TYR A 387 -20.32 -20.07 -30.75
N LEU A 388 -21.63 -20.23 -30.59
CA LEU A 388 -22.26 -20.99 -29.52
C LEU A 388 -22.50 -22.45 -29.95
N ALA A 389 -22.75 -23.32 -28.96
CA ALA A 389 -22.95 -24.75 -29.16
C ALA A 389 -24.21 -25.08 -29.97
N ASP A 390 -25.26 -24.27 -29.83
CA ASP A 390 -26.54 -24.41 -30.54
C ASP A 390 -26.45 -24.07 -32.05
N GLY A 391 -25.31 -23.53 -32.50
CA GLY A 391 -25.12 -23.07 -33.88
C GLY A 391 -25.36 -21.56 -34.05
N THR A 392 -25.71 -20.84 -32.99
CA THR A 392 -25.86 -19.39 -33.03
C THR A 392 -24.49 -18.71 -33.12
N ILE A 393 -24.34 -17.79 -34.07
CA ILE A 393 -23.17 -16.90 -34.18
C ILE A 393 -23.58 -15.51 -33.75
N ILE A 394 -22.79 -14.86 -32.88
CA ILE A 394 -23.03 -13.49 -32.42
C ILE A 394 -21.85 -12.63 -32.85
N SER A 395 -22.13 -11.49 -33.49
CA SER A 395 -21.10 -10.60 -34.04
C SER A 395 -21.27 -9.17 -33.57
N GLY A 396 -20.15 -8.49 -33.27
CA GLY A 396 -20.07 -7.07 -32.97
C GLY A 396 -19.34 -6.33 -34.08
N ASP A 397 -19.90 -5.21 -34.54
CA ASP A 397 -19.39 -4.50 -35.72
C ASP A 397 -19.10 -3.00 -35.48
N SER A 398 -18.40 -2.39 -36.46
CA SER A 398 -18.05 -0.95 -36.49
C SER A 398 -19.25 -0.02 -36.80
N SER A 399 -20.48 -0.54 -36.78
CA SER A 399 -21.71 0.25 -36.84
C SER A 399 -22.43 0.30 -35.49
N GLY A 400 -21.82 -0.30 -34.45
CA GLY A 400 -22.38 -0.33 -33.11
C GLY A 400 -23.53 -1.32 -32.94
N LYS A 401 -23.61 -2.31 -33.85
CA LYS A 401 -24.64 -3.36 -33.82
C LYS A 401 -24.06 -4.64 -33.24
N VAL A 402 -24.90 -5.34 -32.48
CA VAL A 402 -24.72 -6.75 -32.14
C VAL A 402 -25.75 -7.53 -32.93
N LYS A 403 -25.28 -8.44 -33.79
CA LYS A 403 -26.11 -9.24 -34.69
C LYS A 403 -26.00 -10.71 -34.35
N ILE A 404 -27.11 -11.41 -34.49
CA ILE A 404 -27.30 -12.81 -34.13
C ILE A 404 -27.67 -13.55 -35.41
N TRP A 405 -26.94 -14.60 -35.71
CA TRP A 405 -27.03 -15.36 -36.94
C TRP A 405 -27.24 -16.83 -36.64
N ASP A 406 -27.97 -17.51 -37.51
CA ASP A 406 -28.07 -18.96 -37.51
C ASP A 406 -27.04 -19.53 -38.49
N ASP A 407 -26.15 -20.40 -38.02
CA ASP A 407 -25.19 -21.10 -38.86
C ASP A 407 -25.84 -22.13 -39.78
N GLN A 408 -26.95 -22.78 -39.38
CA GLN A 408 -27.54 -23.85 -40.19
C GLN A 408 -28.13 -23.30 -41.49
N THR A 409 -28.86 -22.19 -41.39
CA THR A 409 -29.44 -21.50 -42.56
C THR A 409 -28.51 -20.45 -43.16
N GLY A 410 -27.52 -19.98 -42.39
CA GLY A 410 -26.66 -18.86 -42.78
C GLY A 410 -27.40 -17.51 -42.84
N THR A 411 -28.43 -17.32 -42.01
CA THR A 411 -29.30 -16.14 -42.04
C THR A 411 -29.17 -15.28 -40.78
N LEU A 412 -29.52 -13.99 -40.91
CA LEU A 412 -29.59 -13.07 -39.78
C LEU A 412 -30.90 -13.29 -39.02
N ILE A 413 -30.82 -13.68 -37.75
CA ILE A 413 -31.98 -13.84 -36.86
C ILE A 413 -32.42 -12.47 -36.34
N LYS A 414 -31.49 -11.73 -35.73
CA LYS A 414 -31.81 -10.48 -35.02
C LYS A 414 -30.64 -9.50 -35.04
N SER A 415 -30.96 -8.21 -35.07
CA SER A 415 -29.97 -7.12 -35.03
C SER A 415 -30.33 -6.12 -33.95
N HIS A 416 -29.43 -5.94 -32.98
CA HIS A 416 -29.57 -4.96 -31.92
C HIS A 416 -28.67 -3.76 -32.19
N GLN A 417 -29.25 -2.56 -32.33
CA GLN A 417 -28.46 -1.33 -32.30
C GLN A 417 -28.14 -0.99 -30.84
N VAL A 418 -26.87 -1.08 -30.48
CA VAL A 418 -26.46 -1.02 -29.09
C VAL A 418 -25.89 0.36 -28.75
N THR A 419 -25.06 0.89 -29.64
CA THR A 419 -24.39 2.18 -29.52
C THR A 419 -24.19 2.79 -30.92
N LYS A 420 -23.78 4.05 -31.02
CA LYS A 420 -23.39 4.69 -32.29
C LYS A 420 -21.91 4.46 -32.64
N TRP A 421 -21.16 3.86 -31.72
CA TRP A 421 -19.73 3.60 -31.80
C TRP A 421 -19.43 2.12 -32.00
N ASP A 422 -18.18 1.77 -32.28
CA ASP A 422 -17.79 0.39 -32.57
C ASP A 422 -18.00 -0.55 -31.36
N VAL A 423 -18.55 -1.74 -31.63
CA VAL A 423 -18.49 -2.89 -30.70
C VAL A 423 -17.20 -3.63 -31.00
N LEU A 424 -16.25 -3.61 -30.06
CA LEU A 424 -14.87 -4.05 -30.30
C LEU A 424 -14.60 -5.50 -29.89
N THR A 425 -15.34 -6.01 -28.91
CA THR A 425 -15.06 -7.32 -28.31
C THR A 425 -16.34 -7.94 -27.76
N LEU A 426 -16.44 -9.27 -27.82
CA LEU A 426 -17.53 -10.08 -27.32
C LEU A 426 -16.98 -11.25 -26.51
N SER A 427 -17.69 -11.67 -25.47
CA SER A 427 -17.44 -12.92 -24.75
C SER A 427 -18.75 -13.56 -24.35
N ALA A 428 -18.91 -14.86 -24.61
CA ALA A 428 -19.97 -15.66 -24.02
C ALA A 428 -19.59 -16.14 -22.62
N SER A 429 -20.60 -16.41 -21.81
CA SER A 429 -20.49 -17.15 -20.56
C SER A 429 -20.23 -18.64 -20.83
N GLN A 430 -19.68 -19.35 -19.85
CA GLN A 430 -19.34 -20.78 -19.99
C GLN A 430 -20.57 -21.68 -20.20
N ASP A 431 -21.73 -21.26 -19.69
CA ASP A 431 -23.04 -21.89 -19.87
C ASP A 431 -23.80 -21.38 -21.11
N GLU A 432 -23.22 -20.44 -21.87
CA GLU A 432 -23.78 -19.85 -23.09
C GLU A 432 -25.16 -19.19 -22.91
N THR A 433 -25.53 -18.83 -21.67
CA THR A 433 -26.77 -18.12 -21.35
C THR A 433 -26.64 -16.61 -21.40
N SER A 434 -25.40 -16.08 -21.38
CA SER A 434 -25.12 -14.66 -21.39
C SER A 434 -23.95 -14.33 -22.31
N VAL A 435 -24.01 -13.14 -22.91
CA VAL A 435 -22.95 -12.59 -23.75
C VAL A 435 -22.70 -11.14 -23.37
N VAL A 436 -21.43 -10.77 -23.28
CA VAL A 436 -21.00 -9.42 -22.93
C VAL A 436 -20.30 -8.78 -24.12
N ALA A 437 -20.62 -7.51 -24.38
CA ALA A 437 -20.05 -6.70 -25.44
C ALA A 437 -19.32 -5.47 -24.89
N GLY A 438 -18.07 -5.27 -25.32
CA GLY A 438 -17.28 -4.07 -25.03
C GLY A 438 -17.31 -3.09 -26.21
N THR A 439 -17.49 -1.79 -25.93
CA THR A 439 -17.59 -0.74 -26.96
C THR A 439 -16.43 0.24 -26.90
N SER A 440 -16.21 0.96 -28.01
CA SER A 440 -15.21 2.03 -28.10
C SER A 440 -15.54 3.28 -27.26
N GLU A 441 -16.80 3.46 -26.81
CA GLU A 441 -17.18 4.57 -25.92
C GLU A 441 -17.03 4.25 -24.42
N GLY A 442 -16.39 3.13 -24.06
CA GLY A 442 -16.16 2.73 -22.67
C GLY A 442 -17.33 2.04 -21.99
N THR A 443 -18.29 1.52 -22.77
CA THR A 443 -19.48 0.84 -22.26
C THR A 443 -19.35 -0.67 -22.40
N VAL A 444 -19.79 -1.41 -21.38
CA VAL A 444 -19.90 -2.86 -21.37
C VAL A 444 -21.38 -3.24 -21.29
N ILE A 445 -21.85 -4.12 -22.18
CA ILE A 445 -23.27 -4.38 -22.37
C ILE A 445 -23.53 -5.87 -22.29
N GLN A 446 -24.47 -6.27 -21.44
CA GLN A 446 -24.81 -7.66 -21.21
C GLN A 446 -26.11 -8.02 -21.96
N PHE A 447 -26.05 -9.15 -22.65
CA PHE A 447 -27.17 -9.85 -23.24
C PHE A 447 -27.41 -11.15 -22.48
N GLN A 448 -28.67 -11.51 -22.28
CA GLN A 448 -29.07 -12.79 -21.71
C GLN A 448 -30.07 -13.47 -22.63
N LEU A 449 -29.99 -14.79 -22.71
CA LEU A 449 -30.93 -15.64 -23.42
C LEU A 449 -32.10 -15.95 -22.48
N LEU A 450 -33.25 -15.29 -22.70
CA LEU A 450 -34.42 -15.35 -21.82
C LEU A 450 -35.65 -15.85 -22.57
N SER A 451 -36.53 -16.57 -21.89
CA SER A 451 -37.85 -16.93 -22.42
C SER A 451 -38.73 -15.68 -22.51
N VAL A 452 -39.32 -15.43 -23.68
CA VAL A 452 -40.08 -14.20 -23.95
C VAL A 452 -41.53 -14.30 -23.44
N VAL A 453 -42.08 -15.51 -23.38
CA VAL A 453 -43.47 -15.78 -22.96
C VAL A 453 -43.46 -16.86 -21.87
N LEU A 454 -44.17 -16.60 -20.75
CA LEU A 454 -44.43 -17.62 -19.73
C LEU A 454 -45.20 -18.78 -20.39
N GLU A 455 -44.70 -20.01 -20.24
CA GLU A 455 -45.25 -21.26 -20.82
C GLU A 455 -44.83 -21.61 -22.27
N GLN A 456 -43.99 -20.81 -22.93
CA GLN A 456 -43.34 -21.19 -24.21
C GLN A 456 -41.83 -21.32 -24.05
N ASP A 457 -41.23 -22.32 -24.70
CA ASP A 457 -39.78 -22.61 -24.61
C ASP A 457 -38.94 -21.77 -25.60
N GLU A 458 -39.55 -20.77 -26.26
CA GLU A 458 -38.85 -19.85 -27.16
C GLU A 458 -38.02 -18.84 -26.36
N LYS A 459 -36.70 -18.96 -26.50
CA LYS A 459 -35.73 -18.07 -25.88
C LYS A 459 -35.20 -17.07 -26.90
N GLU A 460 -35.12 -15.81 -26.50
CA GLU A 460 -34.50 -14.76 -27.29
C GLU A 460 -33.36 -14.08 -26.54
N TRP A 461 -32.37 -13.62 -27.29
CA TRP A 461 -31.33 -12.74 -26.78
C TRP A 461 -31.89 -11.35 -26.53
N VAL A 462 -31.82 -10.92 -25.28
CA VAL A 462 -32.31 -9.61 -24.83
C VAL A 462 -31.17 -8.85 -24.19
N ARG A 463 -31.05 -7.55 -24.51
CA ARG A 463 -30.15 -6.63 -23.81
C ARG A 463 -30.69 -6.40 -22.41
N THR A 464 -29.94 -6.81 -21.39
CA THR A 464 -30.38 -6.70 -19.99
C THR A 464 -29.70 -5.55 -19.27
N ARG A 465 -28.37 -5.44 -19.37
CA ARG A 465 -27.59 -4.48 -18.56
C ARG A 465 -26.58 -3.70 -19.37
N THR A 466 -26.22 -2.54 -18.84
CA THR A 466 -25.25 -1.62 -19.44
C THR A 466 -24.43 -1.01 -18.32
N PHE A 467 -23.11 -1.13 -18.42
CA PHE A 467 -22.14 -0.69 -17.44
C PHE A 467 -21.20 0.33 -18.08
N LYS A 468 -21.02 1.48 -17.43
CA LYS A 468 -20.07 2.51 -17.86
C LYS A 468 -18.97 2.65 -16.81
N ASN A 469 -18.07 1.67 -16.81
CA ASN A 469 -16.95 1.61 -15.85
C ASN A 469 -15.65 2.16 -16.44
N HIS A 470 -15.56 2.22 -17.77
CA HIS A 470 -14.39 2.66 -18.51
C HIS A 470 -14.58 4.09 -19.04
N THR A 471 -13.46 4.80 -19.17
CA THR A 471 -13.42 6.17 -19.72
C THR A 471 -13.07 6.19 -21.21
N HIS A 472 -12.44 5.13 -21.70
CA HIS A 472 -11.99 4.94 -23.08
C HIS A 472 -12.42 3.55 -23.59
N ASP A 473 -12.07 3.21 -24.83
CA ASP A 473 -12.37 1.94 -25.49
C ASP A 473 -12.22 0.72 -24.58
N VAL A 474 -13.25 -0.13 -24.53
CA VAL A 474 -13.15 -1.47 -23.97
C VAL A 474 -12.66 -2.42 -25.06
N ARG A 475 -11.42 -2.89 -24.93
CA ARG A 475 -10.75 -3.73 -25.95
C ARG A 475 -10.86 -5.22 -25.65
N ALA A 476 -11.06 -5.58 -24.39
CA ALA A 476 -11.18 -6.97 -23.97
C ALA A 476 -12.28 -7.14 -22.92
N VAL A 477 -13.09 -8.19 -23.06
CA VAL A 477 -14.11 -8.59 -22.09
C VAL A 477 -14.09 -10.09 -21.89
N LEU A 478 -14.42 -10.54 -20.68
CA LEU A 478 -14.65 -11.94 -20.33
C LEU A 478 -15.82 -12.02 -19.34
N GLU A 479 -16.67 -13.03 -19.49
CA GLU A 479 -17.63 -13.40 -18.45
C GLU A 479 -17.13 -14.66 -17.73
N ILE A 480 -16.85 -14.52 -16.44
CA ILE A 480 -16.62 -15.66 -15.53
C ILE A 480 -17.91 -15.93 -14.76
N ASN A 481 -18.02 -17.11 -14.14
CA ASN A 481 -19.25 -17.55 -13.47
C ASN A 481 -19.88 -16.46 -12.58
N MET A 482 -19.08 -15.74 -11.80
CA MET A 482 -19.57 -14.78 -10.80
C MET A 482 -19.37 -13.30 -11.18
N ALA A 483 -18.72 -12.99 -12.30
CA ALA A 483 -18.34 -11.61 -12.62
C ALA A 483 -18.08 -11.40 -14.12
N VAL A 484 -18.18 -10.14 -14.54
CA VAL A 484 -17.71 -9.65 -15.82
C VAL A 484 -16.37 -8.97 -15.61
N VAL A 485 -15.37 -9.38 -16.39
CA VAL A 485 -14.03 -8.79 -16.41
C VAL A 485 -13.88 -7.98 -17.69
N SER A 486 -13.50 -6.73 -17.58
CA SER A 486 -13.29 -5.86 -18.74
C SER A 486 -11.99 -5.07 -18.62
N GLY A 487 -11.33 -4.87 -19.77
CA GLY A 487 -10.08 -4.11 -19.87
C GLY A 487 -10.11 -3.20 -21.11
N GLY A 488 -9.48 -2.04 -21.00
CA GLY A 488 -9.53 -1.04 -22.04
C GLY A 488 -8.28 -0.18 -22.19
N MET A 489 -8.43 0.82 -23.05
CA MET A 489 -7.40 1.84 -23.32
C MET A 489 -7.14 2.76 -22.12
N ASP A 490 -8.06 2.79 -21.16
CA ASP A 490 -7.91 3.50 -19.89
C ASP A 490 -7.09 2.75 -18.84
N THR A 491 -6.39 1.68 -19.24
CA THR A 491 -5.39 0.94 -18.46
C THR A 491 -5.94 0.14 -17.26
N GLN A 492 -7.18 0.38 -16.85
CA GLN A 492 -7.80 -0.35 -15.73
C GLN A 492 -8.37 -1.70 -16.18
N ILE A 493 -8.26 -2.69 -15.30
CA ILE A 493 -9.03 -3.93 -15.37
C ILE A 493 -10.15 -3.82 -14.35
N VAL A 494 -11.38 -4.00 -14.81
CA VAL A 494 -12.59 -3.89 -13.99
C VAL A 494 -13.18 -5.28 -13.79
N MET A 495 -13.33 -5.69 -12.54
CA MET A 495 -14.03 -6.91 -12.15
C MET A 495 -15.38 -6.51 -11.56
N ARG A 496 -16.46 -6.76 -12.31
CA ARG A 496 -17.82 -6.44 -11.88
C ARG A 496 -18.58 -7.71 -11.52
N PRO A 497 -18.97 -7.90 -10.25
CA PRO A 497 -19.73 -9.08 -9.84
C PRO A 497 -21.14 -9.09 -10.46
N LEU A 498 -21.59 -10.28 -10.84
CA LEU A 498 -22.95 -10.56 -11.28
C LEU A 498 -23.77 -11.01 -10.07
N LEU A 499 -24.37 -10.03 -9.37
CA LEU A 499 -25.01 -10.23 -8.06
C LEU A 499 -26.15 -11.28 -8.07
N ASP A 500 -26.82 -11.42 -9.19
CA ASP A 500 -27.86 -12.39 -9.52
C ASP A 500 -27.36 -13.84 -9.58
N LYS A 501 -26.05 -14.04 -9.81
CA LYS A 501 -25.41 -15.36 -9.76
C LYS A 501 -24.78 -15.66 -8.38
N ILE A 502 -24.87 -14.72 -7.42
CA ILE A 502 -24.22 -14.84 -6.09
C ILE A 502 -25.28 -14.92 -4.99
N GLU A 503 -25.46 -16.11 -4.41
CA GLU A 503 -26.46 -16.36 -3.36
C GLU A 503 -26.05 -15.82 -1.97
N VAL A 504 -24.75 -15.74 -1.68
CA VAL A 504 -24.22 -15.32 -0.37
C VAL A 504 -23.31 -14.11 -0.53
N LYS A 505 -23.51 -13.08 0.32
CA LYS A 505 -22.61 -11.92 0.44
C LYS A 505 -21.22 -12.36 0.92
N THR A 506 -20.37 -12.74 -0.02
CA THR A 506 -18.97 -13.14 0.17
C THR A 506 -18.02 -12.10 -0.41
N THR A 507 -16.71 -12.29 -0.26
CA THR A 507 -15.67 -11.46 -0.88
C THR A 507 -15.80 -11.35 -2.41
N ALA A 508 -16.51 -12.30 -3.04
CA ALA A 508 -16.82 -12.31 -4.46
C ALA A 508 -17.83 -11.22 -4.89
N THR A 509 -18.57 -10.59 -3.98
CA THR A 509 -19.50 -9.50 -4.31
C THR A 509 -18.85 -8.13 -4.44
N ALA A 510 -17.54 -8.02 -4.23
CA ALA A 510 -16.86 -6.73 -4.30
C ALA A 510 -16.61 -6.32 -5.76
N PHE A 511 -16.90 -5.06 -6.07
CA PHE A 511 -16.55 -4.44 -7.33
C PHE A 511 -15.08 -4.01 -7.28
N ARG A 512 -14.25 -4.45 -8.23
CA ARG A 512 -12.80 -4.20 -8.20
C ARG A 512 -12.35 -3.46 -9.43
N LYS A 513 -11.41 -2.53 -9.23
CA LYS A 513 -10.71 -1.82 -10.30
C LYS A 513 -9.22 -1.90 -10.06
N ILE A 514 -8.51 -2.67 -10.88
CA ILE A 514 -7.06 -2.81 -10.80
C ILE A 514 -6.46 -1.83 -11.80
N HIS A 515 -5.80 -0.78 -11.30
CA HIS A 515 -5.10 0.18 -12.16
C HIS A 515 -3.58 -0.08 -12.14
N PHE A 516 -3.01 -0.28 -10.96
CA PHE A 516 -1.58 -0.49 -10.79
C PHE A 516 -1.26 -1.97 -10.54
N PRO A 517 -0.07 -2.43 -10.96
CA PRO A 517 0.36 -3.80 -10.67
C PRO A 517 0.55 -3.99 -9.16
N HIS A 518 0.33 -5.22 -8.67
CA HIS A 518 0.45 -5.54 -7.24
C HIS A 518 1.91 -5.65 -6.77
N ARG A 519 2.88 -5.71 -7.70
CA ARG A 519 4.31 -5.70 -7.38
C ARG A 519 4.80 -4.29 -7.01
N SER A 520 5.82 -4.20 -6.16
CA SER A 520 6.43 -2.93 -5.79
C SER A 520 7.29 -2.37 -6.93
N LEU A 521 6.90 -1.22 -7.49
CA LEU A 521 7.69 -0.47 -8.46
C LEU A 521 8.58 0.59 -7.79
N VAL A 522 8.50 0.73 -6.47
CA VAL A 522 9.24 1.71 -5.69
C VAL A 522 10.09 1.00 -4.64
N THR A 523 11.37 1.36 -4.58
CA THR A 523 12.30 0.90 -3.54
C THR A 523 12.85 2.09 -2.78
N CYS A 524 12.98 1.95 -1.45
CA CYS A 524 13.44 3.03 -0.58
C CYS A 524 14.78 2.67 0.10
N ALA A 525 15.80 3.51 -0.13
CA ALA A 525 17.07 3.46 0.60
C ALA A 525 16.92 4.23 1.92
N LYS A 526 16.40 3.54 2.94
CA LYS A 526 16.00 4.16 4.23
C LYS A 526 17.12 4.95 4.93
N LYS A 527 18.39 4.55 4.81
CA LYS A 527 19.51 5.23 5.49
C LYS A 527 20.01 6.46 4.70
N ALA A 528 19.88 6.43 3.38
CA ALA A 528 20.32 7.52 2.50
C ALA A 528 19.21 8.52 2.14
N GLY A 529 17.96 8.23 2.48
CA GLY A 529 16.81 9.08 2.11
C GLY A 529 16.56 9.13 0.60
N LEU A 530 16.86 8.04 -0.11
CA LEU A 530 16.65 7.94 -1.56
C LEU A 530 15.44 7.07 -1.90
N LEU A 531 14.74 7.45 -2.96
CA LEU A 531 13.68 6.68 -3.58
C LEU A 531 14.09 6.28 -4.99
N MET A 532 13.91 5.01 -5.32
CA MET A 532 14.10 4.52 -6.68
C MET A 532 12.75 4.12 -7.26
N PHE A 533 12.46 4.63 -8.45
CA PHE A 533 11.27 4.36 -9.22
C PHE A 533 11.61 3.48 -10.42
N GLN A 534 10.85 2.41 -10.61
CA GLN A 534 10.99 1.49 -11.72
C GLN A 534 9.92 1.75 -12.77
N TYR A 535 10.37 2.01 -13.99
CA TYR A 535 9.55 2.00 -15.19
C TYR A 535 9.90 0.78 -16.05
N ALA A 536 9.13 0.55 -17.12
CA ALA A 536 9.41 -0.55 -18.04
C ALA A 536 10.81 -0.46 -18.67
N THR A 537 11.25 0.74 -19.05
CA THR A 537 12.47 0.95 -19.88
C THR A 537 13.57 1.77 -19.19
N HIS A 538 13.32 2.26 -17.98
CA HIS A 538 14.29 3.06 -17.24
C HIS A 538 14.04 3.04 -15.73
N LEU A 539 15.02 3.51 -14.97
CA LEU A 539 14.92 3.75 -13.54
C LEU A 539 15.16 5.22 -13.23
N GLU A 540 14.50 5.71 -12.20
CA GLU A 540 14.76 7.05 -11.67
C GLU A 540 15.16 6.97 -10.21
N LEU A 541 16.23 7.67 -9.84
CA LEU A 541 16.65 7.81 -8.45
C LEU A 541 16.43 9.24 -7.97
N TRP A 542 15.75 9.39 -6.85
CA TRP A 542 15.35 10.66 -6.28
C TRP A 542 15.84 10.78 -4.84
N ARG A 543 16.34 11.96 -4.47
CA ARG A 543 16.58 12.34 -3.08
C ARG A 543 15.31 12.94 -2.51
N LEU A 544 14.89 12.47 -1.33
CA LEU A 544 13.74 13.03 -0.63
C LEU A 544 14.01 14.48 -0.20
N GLY A 545 12.95 15.29 -0.22
CA GLY A 545 12.98 16.65 0.32
C GLY A 545 13.01 16.66 1.84
N GLU A 546 13.54 17.73 2.43
CA GLU A 546 13.69 17.91 3.88
C GLU A 546 12.76 19.01 4.41
N SER A 547 12.33 18.89 5.67
CA SER A 547 11.45 19.84 6.35
C SER A 547 11.81 19.94 7.84
N ASP A 548 12.10 21.17 8.28
CA ASP A 548 12.42 21.49 9.68
C ASP A 548 11.17 21.89 10.49
N GLY A 549 10.02 22.03 9.83
CA GLY A 549 8.77 22.44 10.48
C GLY A 549 8.25 21.43 11.50
N THR A 550 7.72 21.94 12.60
CA THR A 550 6.86 21.23 13.55
C THR A 550 5.42 21.70 13.36
N GLY A 551 4.44 20.80 13.49
CA GLY A 551 3.04 21.15 13.32
C GLY A 551 2.10 20.15 13.98
N MET A 552 0.83 20.54 14.06
CA MET A 552 -0.25 19.70 14.60
C MET A 552 -0.51 18.51 13.67
N PRO A 553 -1.14 17.42 14.16
CA PRO A 553 -1.46 16.26 13.33
C PRO A 553 -2.37 16.68 12.18
N GLY A 554 -1.98 16.35 10.94
CA GLY A 554 -2.70 16.75 9.73
C GLY A 554 -2.24 18.07 9.10
N SER A 555 -1.36 18.84 9.75
CA SER A 555 -0.76 20.03 9.14
C SER A 555 0.27 19.68 8.07
N SER A 556 0.33 20.49 7.01
CA SER A 556 1.39 20.41 5.99
C SER A 556 2.62 21.18 6.47
N LEU A 557 3.77 20.52 6.49
CA LEU A 557 5.02 21.13 6.95
C LEU A 557 5.74 21.86 5.80
N PRO A 558 6.36 23.03 6.04
CA PRO A 558 7.11 23.76 5.01
C PRO A 558 8.37 22.99 4.58
N ILE A 559 8.57 22.87 3.27
CA ILE A 559 9.72 22.17 2.69
C ILE A 559 10.93 23.11 2.64
N LYS A 560 12.04 22.71 3.25
CA LYS A 560 13.33 23.42 3.21
C LYS A 560 14.11 23.10 1.95
N ARG A 561 14.18 21.81 1.61
CA ARG A 561 14.86 21.31 0.40
C ARG A 561 13.86 20.57 -0.47
N LYS A 562 13.71 21.01 -1.72
CA LYS A 562 12.87 20.32 -2.71
C LYS A 562 13.45 18.92 -3.03
N PRO A 563 12.61 17.94 -3.37
CA PRO A 563 13.10 16.65 -3.85
C PRO A 563 13.90 16.85 -5.15
N GLU A 564 14.93 16.04 -5.34
CA GLU A 564 15.90 16.19 -6.42
C GLU A 564 16.07 14.88 -7.18
N LYS A 565 15.98 14.94 -8.51
CA LYS A 565 16.23 13.78 -9.39
C LYS A 565 17.74 13.62 -9.56
N LEU A 566 18.31 12.57 -8.97
CA LEU A 566 19.74 12.30 -8.99
C LEU A 566 20.16 11.53 -10.24
N LEU A 567 19.33 10.60 -10.72
CA LEU A 567 19.69 9.70 -11.81
C LEU A 567 18.47 9.37 -12.66
N HIS A 568 18.67 9.31 -13.97
CA HIS A 568 17.76 8.67 -14.92
C HIS A 568 18.57 7.61 -15.70
N LEU A 569 18.32 6.34 -15.41
CA LEU A 569 19.09 5.21 -15.95
C LEU A 569 18.23 4.43 -16.94
N LYS A 570 18.45 4.66 -18.24
CA LYS A 570 17.77 3.92 -19.31
C LYS A 570 18.35 2.50 -19.44
N THR A 571 17.49 1.52 -19.73
CA THR A 571 17.93 0.17 -20.07
C THR A 571 18.72 0.16 -21.38
N LYS A 572 19.44 -0.94 -21.63
CA LYS A 572 20.07 -1.18 -22.92
C LYS A 572 19.37 -2.38 -23.55
N GLY A 573 18.84 -2.21 -24.74
CA GLY A 573 18.01 -3.19 -25.43
C GLY A 573 16.51 -2.87 -25.33
N GLU A 574 15.69 -3.73 -25.92
CA GLU A 574 14.23 -3.57 -26.02
C GLU A 574 13.47 -4.25 -24.87
N GLU A 575 14.17 -5.03 -24.03
CA GLU A 575 13.57 -5.76 -22.91
C GLU A 575 13.16 -4.83 -21.76
N HIS A 576 12.00 -5.10 -21.18
CA HIS A 576 11.54 -4.40 -19.98
C HIS A 576 12.25 -4.87 -18.70
N ILE A 577 12.31 -3.97 -17.72
CA ILE A 577 12.86 -4.25 -16.38
C ILE A 577 11.87 -5.14 -15.61
N CYS A 578 12.36 -6.28 -15.10
CA CYS A 578 11.59 -7.20 -14.28
C CYS A 578 11.49 -6.69 -12.84
N CYS A 579 12.64 -6.41 -12.24
CA CYS A 579 12.79 -5.98 -10.85
C CYS A 579 14.01 -5.07 -10.70
N SER A 580 14.00 -4.27 -9.64
CA SER A 580 15.09 -3.36 -9.29
C SER A 580 15.18 -3.19 -7.78
N ALA A 581 16.38 -2.93 -7.28
CA ALA A 581 16.62 -2.61 -5.88
C ALA A 581 17.71 -1.54 -5.72
N VAL A 582 17.59 -0.75 -4.67
CA VAL A 582 18.64 0.17 -4.19
C VAL A 582 19.06 -0.26 -2.79
N SER A 583 20.36 -0.25 -2.54
CA SER A 583 20.91 -0.59 -1.23
C SER A 583 20.47 0.38 -0.14
N PRO A 584 20.33 -0.06 1.13
CA PRO A 584 20.00 0.82 2.24
C PRO A 584 20.91 2.05 2.40
N CYS A 585 22.22 1.91 2.10
CA CYS A 585 23.19 3.01 2.12
C CYS A 585 23.14 3.93 0.88
N GLY A 586 22.43 3.54 -0.17
CA GLY A 586 22.32 4.32 -1.40
C GLY A 586 23.51 4.19 -2.38
N GLU A 587 24.55 3.43 -2.06
CA GLU A 587 25.74 3.29 -2.91
C GLU A 587 25.58 2.26 -4.04
N TRP A 588 24.61 1.34 -3.95
CA TRP A 588 24.40 0.29 -4.94
C TRP A 588 23.01 0.32 -5.53
N ILE A 589 22.94 0.13 -6.85
CA ILE A 589 21.72 0.01 -7.64
C ILE A 589 21.82 -1.27 -8.46
N ALA A 590 20.79 -2.11 -8.40
CA ALA A 590 20.69 -3.32 -9.20
C ALA A 590 19.35 -3.39 -9.92
N TYR A 591 19.35 -3.89 -11.15
CA TYR A 591 18.13 -4.25 -11.86
C TYR A 591 18.34 -5.45 -12.75
N SER A 592 17.27 -6.19 -13.03
CA SER A 592 17.29 -7.31 -13.97
C SER A 592 16.30 -7.10 -15.10
N THR A 593 16.71 -7.48 -16.30
CA THR A 593 15.81 -7.81 -17.42
C THR A 593 15.64 -9.34 -17.47
N VAL A 594 14.84 -9.84 -18.42
CA VAL A 594 14.65 -11.29 -18.61
C VAL A 594 15.97 -11.96 -19.02
N ALA A 595 16.86 -11.28 -19.75
CA ALA A 595 18.14 -11.83 -20.15
C ALA A 595 19.28 -11.64 -19.13
N SER A 596 19.31 -10.52 -18.38
CA SER A 596 20.51 -10.19 -17.58
C SER A 596 20.26 -9.31 -16.35
N LEU A 597 21.01 -9.61 -15.28
CA LEU A 597 21.22 -8.74 -14.13
C LEU A 597 22.30 -7.70 -14.41
N ARG A 598 22.07 -6.47 -13.94
CA ARG A 598 23.04 -5.37 -14.00
C ARG A 598 23.18 -4.73 -12.62
N LEU A 599 24.42 -4.44 -12.25
CA LEU A 599 24.79 -3.86 -10.97
C LEU A 599 25.63 -2.60 -11.21
N TYR A 600 25.28 -1.53 -10.51
CA TYR A 600 25.91 -0.23 -10.57
C TYR A 600 26.28 0.24 -9.17
N ARG A 601 27.42 0.91 -9.06
CA ARG A 601 27.82 1.65 -7.87
C ARG A 601 27.59 3.14 -8.11
N LEU A 602 26.95 3.78 -7.16
CA LEU A 602 26.59 5.19 -7.12
C LEU A 602 27.55 5.91 -6.16
N ASN A 603 28.26 6.91 -6.69
CA ASN A 603 29.03 7.86 -5.89
C ASN A 603 28.31 9.21 -5.96
N CYS A 604 27.81 9.66 -4.81
CA CYS A 604 27.15 10.94 -4.66
C CYS A 604 28.05 11.87 -3.85
N ASP A 605 28.96 12.57 -4.52
CA ASP A 605 29.67 13.70 -3.89
C ASP A 605 28.77 14.93 -3.96
N ASN A 606 28.92 15.87 -3.03
CA ASN A 606 27.97 16.96 -2.67
C ASN A 606 27.38 17.84 -3.79
N ASN A 607 27.67 17.60 -5.07
CA ASN A 607 26.91 18.09 -6.24
C ASN A 607 27.00 17.22 -7.52
N ASN A 608 27.79 16.13 -7.55
CA ASN A 608 27.97 15.29 -8.74
C ASN A 608 27.59 13.85 -8.44
N VAL A 609 26.68 13.30 -9.26
CA VAL A 609 26.25 11.91 -9.19
C VAL A 609 26.95 11.12 -10.28
N ASN A 610 27.88 10.25 -9.89
CA ASN A 610 28.58 9.37 -10.81
C ASN A 610 28.12 7.92 -10.63
N ILE A 611 27.87 7.24 -11.74
CA ILE A 611 27.55 5.81 -11.76
C ILE A 611 28.68 5.02 -12.41
N THR A 612 29.07 3.92 -11.78
CA THR A 612 30.05 2.98 -12.33
C THR A 612 29.41 1.60 -12.46
N LYS A 613 29.49 1.01 -13.65
CA LYS A 613 28.96 -0.34 -13.89
C LYS A 613 29.95 -1.37 -13.39
N VAL A 614 29.48 -2.36 -12.62
CA VAL A 614 30.29 -3.53 -12.27
C VAL A 614 30.42 -4.43 -13.52
N SER A 615 31.64 -4.54 -14.06
CA SER A 615 31.89 -5.19 -15.35
C SER A 615 31.94 -6.72 -15.27
N LYS A 616 32.42 -7.28 -14.16
CA LYS A 616 32.53 -8.73 -13.94
C LYS A 616 31.49 -9.20 -12.93
N LEU A 617 30.30 -9.54 -13.41
CA LEU A 617 29.31 -10.27 -12.62
C LEU A 617 29.53 -11.78 -12.79
N PRO A 618 29.46 -12.57 -11.70
CA PRO A 618 29.48 -14.04 -11.79
C PRO A 618 28.40 -14.54 -12.77
N LYS A 619 28.76 -15.41 -13.71
CA LYS A 619 27.81 -15.93 -14.73
C LYS A 619 26.57 -16.61 -14.14
N ILE A 620 26.67 -17.10 -12.91
CA ILE A 620 25.55 -17.70 -12.18
C ILE A 620 24.47 -16.66 -11.78
N LEU A 621 24.86 -15.39 -11.64
CA LEU A 621 23.93 -14.27 -11.49
C LEU A 621 23.44 -13.86 -12.87
N GLY A 622 22.55 -14.68 -13.43
CA GLY A 622 21.91 -14.46 -14.72
C GLY A 622 20.76 -13.45 -14.61
N SER A 623 19.54 -13.92 -14.87
CA SER A 623 18.31 -13.14 -14.72
C SER A 623 17.69 -13.33 -13.33
N ALA A 624 16.95 -12.33 -12.86
CA ALA A 624 16.33 -12.31 -11.55
C ALA A 624 14.86 -11.87 -11.60
N ASN A 625 14.02 -12.58 -10.86
CA ASN A 625 12.61 -12.21 -10.66
C ASN A 625 12.43 -11.23 -9.49
N GLN A 626 13.32 -11.31 -8.50
CA GLN A 626 13.35 -10.39 -7.37
C GLN A 626 14.79 -10.16 -6.90
N ILE A 627 15.08 -8.93 -6.46
CA ILE A 627 16.40 -8.55 -5.95
C ILE A 627 16.21 -7.82 -4.62
N CYS A 628 17.06 -8.11 -3.63
CA CYS A 628 17.16 -7.29 -2.44
C CYS A 628 18.59 -7.23 -1.90
N PHE A 629 18.88 -6.15 -1.18
CA PHE A 629 20.17 -5.96 -0.50
C PHE A 629 20.02 -6.32 0.98
N SER A 630 21.12 -6.74 1.61
CA SER A 630 21.18 -6.86 3.07
C SER A 630 21.08 -5.49 3.75
N SER A 631 20.66 -5.48 5.02
CA SER A 631 20.47 -4.24 5.81
C SER A 631 21.76 -3.41 5.97
N ASP A 632 22.92 -4.08 5.94
CA ASP A 632 24.27 -3.50 5.97
C ASP A 632 24.82 -3.14 4.57
N SER A 633 24.07 -3.45 3.49
CA SER A 633 24.48 -3.25 2.09
C SER A 633 25.72 -4.04 1.65
N SER A 634 26.16 -5.05 2.42
CA SER A 634 27.33 -5.87 2.10
C SER A 634 27.03 -7.07 1.19
N ARG A 635 25.75 -7.45 1.06
CA ARG A 635 25.31 -8.61 0.27
C ARG A 635 24.15 -8.25 -0.65
N LEU A 636 24.15 -8.89 -1.82
CA LEU A 636 23.08 -8.88 -2.80
C LEU A 636 22.43 -10.27 -2.83
N PHE A 637 21.11 -10.29 -2.68
CA PHE A 637 20.29 -11.49 -2.83
C PHE A 637 19.55 -11.41 -4.17
N VAL A 638 19.72 -12.44 -4.99
CA VAL A 638 19.19 -12.52 -6.34
C VAL A 638 18.32 -13.77 -6.44
N ALA A 639 17.00 -13.59 -6.53
CA ALA A 639 16.07 -14.67 -6.76
C ALA A 639 16.10 -15.08 -8.23
N SER A 640 16.60 -16.29 -8.47
CA SER A 640 16.65 -16.91 -9.80
C SER A 640 15.25 -17.31 -10.27
N THR A 641 15.14 -17.63 -11.56
CA THR A 641 13.88 -18.11 -12.15
C THR A 641 13.47 -19.49 -11.63
N CYS A 642 14.42 -20.28 -11.11
CA CYS A 642 14.21 -21.67 -10.66
C CYS A 642 14.05 -21.83 -9.13
N SER A 643 13.34 -20.92 -8.46
CA SER A 643 13.07 -20.93 -7.00
C SER A 643 14.29 -20.79 -6.07
N THR A 644 15.50 -20.67 -6.61
CA THR A 644 16.73 -20.54 -5.82
C THR A 644 17.10 -19.08 -5.59
N VAL A 645 17.78 -18.80 -4.47
CA VAL A 645 18.29 -17.46 -4.17
C VAL A 645 19.81 -17.49 -4.15
N HIS A 646 20.43 -16.78 -5.09
CA HIS A 646 21.87 -16.61 -5.14
C HIS A 646 22.30 -15.48 -4.21
N VAL A 647 23.35 -15.72 -3.42
CA VAL A 647 23.94 -14.73 -2.52
C VAL A 647 25.27 -14.28 -3.11
N ALA A 648 25.42 -12.97 -3.29
CA ALA A 648 26.67 -12.36 -3.70
C ALA A 648 27.17 -11.36 -2.65
N ALA A 649 28.46 -11.39 -2.36
CA ALA A 649 29.13 -10.42 -1.52
C ALA A 649 29.55 -9.21 -2.36
N LEU A 650 29.28 -8.02 -1.83
CA LEU A 650 29.61 -6.75 -2.43
C LEU A 650 30.84 -6.16 -1.73
N SER A 651 31.79 -5.71 -2.54
CA SER A 651 32.99 -4.97 -2.11
C SER A 651 33.10 -3.70 -2.95
N GLN A 652 34.06 -2.81 -2.65
CA GLN A 652 34.16 -1.50 -3.31
C GLN A 652 34.10 -1.55 -4.85
N THR A 653 34.67 -2.57 -5.48
CA THR A 653 34.63 -2.69 -6.96
C THR A 653 34.05 -4.02 -7.45
N ASP A 654 34.02 -5.05 -6.60
CA ASP A 654 33.75 -6.41 -7.03
C ASP A 654 32.48 -6.97 -6.41
N CYS A 655 31.80 -7.81 -7.19
CA CYS A 655 30.70 -8.66 -6.78
C CYS A 655 31.15 -10.13 -6.86
N LYS A 656 31.24 -10.80 -5.72
CA LYS A 656 31.69 -12.21 -5.63
C LYS A 656 30.54 -13.11 -5.25
N PHE A 657 30.34 -14.19 -6.00
CA PHE A 657 29.36 -15.21 -5.64
C PHE A 657 29.77 -15.94 -4.36
N VAL A 658 28.84 -16.12 -3.44
CA VAL A 658 29.09 -16.78 -2.15
C VAL A 658 28.44 -18.17 -2.12
N THR A 659 27.13 -18.26 -2.36
CA THR A 659 26.39 -19.52 -2.27
C THR A 659 25.03 -19.42 -2.95
N THR A 660 24.39 -20.57 -3.17
CA THR A 660 23.00 -20.67 -3.62
C THR A 660 22.16 -21.29 -2.52
N LEU A 661 21.14 -20.55 -2.09
CA LEU A 661 20.14 -21.01 -1.14
C LEU A 661 19.05 -21.74 -1.93
N LYS A 662 18.86 -23.02 -1.60
CA LYS A 662 17.87 -23.88 -2.26
C LYS A 662 16.68 -24.14 -1.32
N PRO A 663 15.44 -24.12 -1.84
CA PRO A 663 14.26 -24.51 -1.07
C PRO A 663 14.28 -26.01 -0.74
N LYS A 664 13.50 -26.42 0.26
CA LYS A 664 13.37 -27.86 0.62
C LYS A 664 12.53 -28.64 -0.39
N SER A 665 11.52 -27.99 -0.95
CA SER A 665 10.54 -28.60 -1.86
C SER A 665 11.13 -29.02 -3.20
N GLY A 666 12.25 -28.40 -3.60
CA GLY A 666 12.79 -28.56 -4.95
C GLY A 666 11.86 -28.01 -6.04
N SER A 667 10.87 -27.18 -5.67
CA SER A 667 9.93 -26.60 -6.60
C SER A 667 10.65 -25.70 -7.61
N GLY A 668 10.21 -25.73 -8.87
CA GLY A 668 10.76 -24.90 -9.95
C GLY A 668 10.13 -23.50 -10.04
N GLN A 669 9.20 -23.17 -9.13
CA GLN A 669 8.42 -21.93 -9.20
C GLN A 669 9.25 -20.70 -8.83
N ALA A 670 9.09 -19.64 -9.60
CA ALA A 670 9.70 -18.34 -9.36
C ALA A 670 9.45 -17.82 -7.92
N VAL A 671 10.50 -17.22 -7.35
CA VAL A 671 10.39 -16.44 -6.10
C VAL A 671 9.96 -15.02 -6.44
N HIS A 672 8.83 -14.56 -5.90
CA HIS A 672 8.27 -13.23 -6.16
C HIS A 672 8.50 -12.24 -5.02
N LEU A 673 8.71 -12.71 -3.78
CA LEU A 673 8.99 -11.86 -2.61
C LEU A 673 10.26 -12.29 -1.88
N LEU A 674 11.02 -11.28 -1.42
CA LEU A 674 12.17 -11.44 -0.54
C LEU A 674 12.07 -10.46 0.63
N ALA A 675 12.38 -10.91 1.84
CA ALA A 675 12.45 -10.06 3.03
C ALA A 675 13.71 -10.38 3.86
N THR A 676 14.46 -9.35 4.23
CA THR A 676 15.69 -9.46 5.03
C THR A 676 15.45 -8.92 6.43
N SER A 677 16.05 -9.54 7.46
CA SER A 677 16.02 -9.00 8.82
C SER A 677 16.92 -7.77 8.96
N GLU A 678 16.53 -6.82 9.82
CA GLU A 678 17.33 -5.60 10.05
C GLU A 678 18.69 -5.93 10.71
N ASP A 679 18.75 -7.02 11.49
CA ASP A 679 19.97 -7.55 12.11
C ASP A 679 20.88 -8.38 11.16
N GLY A 680 20.45 -8.60 9.92
CA GLY A 680 21.22 -9.33 8.90
C GLY A 680 21.37 -10.85 9.13
N LYS A 681 20.62 -11.44 10.08
CA LYS A 681 20.69 -12.88 10.38
C LYS A 681 19.81 -13.75 9.49
N TRP A 682 18.69 -13.21 9.00
CA TRP A 682 17.63 -13.98 8.37
C TRP A 682 17.25 -13.41 6.99
N LEU A 683 16.90 -14.33 6.09
CA LEU A 683 16.30 -14.02 4.79
C LEU A 683 15.09 -14.93 4.59
N ALA A 684 13.95 -14.35 4.27
CA ALA A 684 12.74 -15.07 3.89
C ALA A 684 12.48 -14.90 2.38
N SER A 685 12.04 -15.97 1.72
CA SER A 685 11.61 -15.98 0.32
C SER A 685 10.23 -16.61 0.19
N ALA A 686 9.36 -16.04 -0.61
CA ALA A 686 8.09 -16.65 -1.00
C ALA A 686 8.05 -16.95 -2.50
N ASN A 687 7.47 -18.08 -2.89
CA ASN A 687 7.32 -18.49 -4.29
C ASN A 687 5.85 -18.48 -4.75
N SER A 688 5.63 -18.63 -6.06
CA SER A 688 4.28 -18.71 -6.64
C SER A 688 3.48 -19.93 -6.21
N ALA A 689 4.10 -20.96 -5.63
CA ALA A 689 3.42 -22.13 -5.04
C ALA A 689 2.95 -21.90 -3.59
N HIS A 690 2.96 -20.65 -3.12
CA HIS A 690 2.54 -20.25 -1.76
C HIS A 690 3.48 -20.77 -0.65
N GLU A 691 4.66 -21.28 -1.00
CA GLU A 691 5.66 -21.74 -0.03
C GLU A 691 6.52 -20.57 0.45
N VAL A 692 6.80 -20.55 1.76
CA VAL A 692 7.70 -19.56 2.36
C VAL A 692 8.87 -20.26 3.04
N HIS A 693 10.07 -19.94 2.58
CA HIS A 693 11.31 -20.50 3.09
C HIS A 693 12.12 -19.45 3.84
N VAL A 694 12.66 -19.82 5.00
CA VAL A 694 13.51 -18.94 5.82
C VAL A 694 14.91 -19.53 5.89
N TYR A 695 15.89 -18.71 5.55
CA TYR A 695 17.32 -19.05 5.50
C TYR A 695 18.08 -18.34 6.61
N ASN A 696 19.04 -19.05 7.19
CA ASN A 696 19.98 -18.48 8.15
C ASN A 696 21.22 -17.97 7.40
N LEU A 697 21.47 -16.66 7.44
CA LEU A 697 22.54 -15.98 6.70
C LEU A 697 23.94 -16.14 7.33
N LYS A 698 24.04 -16.65 8.57
CA LYS A 698 25.31 -17.03 9.20
C LYS A 698 25.75 -18.43 8.76
N LYS A 699 24.82 -19.38 8.77
CA LYS A 699 25.06 -20.78 8.35
C LYS A 699 24.95 -20.98 6.84
N MET A 700 24.38 -20.02 6.12
CA MET A 700 24.14 -20.09 4.67
C MET A 700 23.31 -21.31 4.25
N LYS A 701 22.31 -21.67 5.06
CA LYS A 701 21.46 -22.85 4.86
C LYS A 701 20.01 -22.54 5.21
N LEU A 702 19.10 -23.35 4.67
CA LEU A 702 17.69 -23.33 5.05
C LEU A 702 17.53 -23.62 6.54
N HIS A 703 16.72 -22.81 7.23
CA HIS A 703 16.41 -22.98 8.66
C HIS A 703 15.05 -23.63 8.89
N CYS A 704 14.01 -23.14 8.21
CA CYS A 704 12.66 -23.70 8.26
C CYS A 704 11.85 -23.34 7.00
N THR A 705 10.75 -24.06 6.81
CA THR A 705 9.69 -23.76 5.84
C THR A 705 8.43 -23.49 6.64
N VAL A 706 7.80 -22.35 6.40
CA VAL A 706 6.54 -21.98 7.06
C VAL A 706 5.42 -22.87 6.50
N PRO A 707 4.45 -23.30 7.32
CA PRO A 707 3.32 -24.09 6.83
C PRO A 707 2.61 -23.39 5.66
N VAL A 708 2.39 -24.12 4.57
CA VAL A 708 1.73 -23.60 3.36
C VAL A 708 0.27 -23.29 3.66
N TYR A 709 -0.19 -22.14 3.20
CA TYR A 709 -1.58 -21.71 3.26
C TYR A 709 -2.21 -21.76 1.86
N SER A 710 -3.55 -21.85 1.80
CA SER A 710 -4.28 -22.04 0.53
C SER A 710 -4.21 -20.85 -0.42
N SER A 711 -3.90 -19.65 0.08
CA SER A 711 -3.83 -18.42 -0.70
C SER A 711 -2.40 -17.88 -0.81
N GLY A 712 -2.06 -17.25 -1.93
CA GLY A 712 -0.72 -16.71 -2.17
C GLY A 712 -0.30 -15.58 -1.24
N VAL A 713 1.00 -15.53 -0.91
CA VAL A 713 1.58 -14.46 -0.08
C VAL A 713 1.68 -13.18 -0.91
N SER A 714 0.94 -12.17 -0.49
CA SER A 714 0.85 -10.87 -1.17
C SER A 714 1.89 -9.87 -0.63
N ALA A 715 2.19 -9.93 0.67
CA ALA A 715 3.21 -9.11 1.31
C ALA A 715 3.88 -9.83 2.49
N MET A 716 5.16 -9.52 2.73
CA MET A 716 5.94 -10.16 3.79
C MET A 716 7.02 -9.22 4.34
N ALA A 717 7.25 -9.25 5.65
CA ALA A 717 8.35 -8.53 6.29
C ALA A 717 8.83 -9.26 7.55
N ILE A 718 10.10 -9.08 7.92
CA ILE A 718 10.66 -9.58 9.19
C ILE A 718 10.66 -8.45 10.21
N HIS A 719 10.12 -8.73 11.39
CA HIS A 719 10.01 -7.77 12.48
C HIS A 719 11.40 -7.36 13.00
N PRO A 720 11.68 -6.04 13.18
CA PRO A 720 13.04 -5.56 13.43
C PRO A 720 13.61 -5.94 14.80
N THR A 721 12.78 -6.11 15.83
CA THR A 721 13.25 -6.49 17.18
C THR A 721 13.08 -7.98 17.50
N THR A 722 11.90 -8.56 17.28
CA THR A 722 11.60 -9.96 17.58
C THR A 722 12.12 -10.94 16.53
N ASN A 723 12.47 -10.50 15.32
CA ASN A 723 12.78 -11.35 14.18
C ASN A 723 11.64 -12.31 13.77
N ASN A 724 10.41 -12.07 14.21
CA ASN A 724 9.25 -12.82 13.72
C ASN A 724 8.98 -12.47 12.26
N LEU A 725 8.55 -13.45 11.48
CA LEU A 725 8.11 -13.26 10.10
C LEU A 725 6.62 -12.91 10.09
N PHE A 726 6.26 -11.80 9.49
CA PHE A 726 4.87 -11.42 9.28
C PHE A 726 4.52 -11.61 7.79
N THR A 727 3.46 -12.37 7.53
CA THR A 727 2.97 -12.64 6.17
C THR A 727 1.51 -12.23 6.05
N VAL A 728 1.19 -11.66 4.89
CA VAL A 728 -0.17 -11.33 4.47
C VAL A 728 -0.47 -12.08 3.19
N HIS A 729 -1.66 -12.67 3.11
CA HIS A 729 -2.10 -13.47 1.97
C HIS A 729 -3.08 -12.67 1.09
N ALA A 730 -3.29 -13.11 -0.14
CA ALA A 730 -4.12 -12.43 -1.13
C ALA A 730 -5.61 -12.37 -0.72
N ASP A 731 -6.07 -13.36 0.02
CA ASP A 731 -7.38 -13.42 0.70
C ASP A 731 -7.45 -12.56 1.98
N GLN A 732 -6.42 -11.76 2.25
CA GLN A 732 -6.31 -10.78 3.34
C GLN A 732 -6.09 -11.41 4.73
N GLN A 733 -5.75 -12.70 4.80
CA GLN A 733 -5.35 -13.34 6.06
C GLN A 733 -3.97 -12.89 6.52
N LEU A 734 -3.79 -12.88 7.85
CA LEU A 734 -2.59 -12.41 8.53
C LEU A 734 -1.98 -13.53 9.37
N PHE A 735 -0.67 -13.73 9.23
CA PHE A 735 0.07 -14.68 10.06
C PHE A 735 1.36 -14.05 10.58
N GLU A 736 1.69 -14.41 11.81
CA GLU A 736 2.97 -14.10 12.42
C GLU A 736 3.64 -15.39 12.89
N TYR A 737 4.84 -15.65 12.36
CA TYR A 737 5.58 -16.88 12.58
C TYR A 737 6.91 -16.59 13.28
N SER A 738 7.14 -17.24 14.43
CA SER A 738 8.40 -17.14 15.14
C SER A 738 9.46 -17.97 14.43
N ILE A 739 10.46 -17.30 13.83
CA ILE A 739 11.56 -17.95 13.12
C ILE A 739 12.40 -18.80 14.09
N GLU A 740 12.63 -18.31 15.30
CA GLU A 740 13.46 -19.00 16.30
C GLU A 740 12.77 -20.24 16.85
N GLN A 741 11.48 -20.12 17.22
CA GLN A 741 10.72 -21.21 17.80
C GLN A 741 10.08 -22.15 16.75
N LYS A 742 10.09 -21.77 15.47
CA LYS A 742 9.51 -22.51 14.34
C LYS A 742 8.01 -22.81 14.52
N GLN A 743 7.26 -21.86 15.06
CA GLN A 743 5.83 -21.97 15.27
C GLN A 743 5.13 -20.62 15.09
N TYR A 744 3.82 -20.65 14.82
CA TYR A 744 2.99 -19.45 14.84
C TYR A 744 2.98 -18.82 16.24
N THR A 745 3.00 -17.50 16.31
CA THR A 745 2.91 -16.77 17.58
C THR A 745 1.52 -16.91 18.19
N ASP A 746 1.40 -16.65 19.50
CA ASP A 746 0.10 -16.66 20.17
C ASP A 746 -0.85 -15.61 19.59
N TRP A 747 -0.32 -14.46 19.15
CA TRP A 747 -1.09 -13.45 18.43
C TRP A 747 -1.67 -14.00 17.12
N SER A 748 -0.87 -14.69 16.31
CA SER A 748 -1.35 -15.32 15.07
C SER A 748 -2.42 -16.36 15.34
N ARG A 749 -2.26 -17.20 16.37
CA ARG A 749 -3.28 -18.19 16.77
C ARG A 749 -4.57 -17.53 17.23
N LEU A 750 -4.48 -16.41 17.95
CA LEU A 750 -5.63 -15.62 18.39
C LEU A 750 -6.39 -15.03 17.19
N VAL A 751 -5.69 -14.45 16.22
CA VAL A 751 -6.29 -13.91 14.99
C VAL A 751 -7.03 -15.00 14.23
N GLN A 752 -6.43 -16.18 14.07
CA GLN A 752 -7.05 -17.29 13.34
C GLN A 752 -8.24 -17.89 14.09
N ARG A 753 -8.22 -17.92 15.44
CA ARG A 753 -9.35 -18.40 16.25
C ARG A 753 -10.56 -17.47 16.22
N ASN A 754 -10.32 -16.16 16.31
CA ASN A 754 -11.39 -15.16 16.39
C ASN A 754 -11.90 -14.74 14.99
N GLY A 755 -11.07 -14.92 13.97
CA GLY A 755 -11.30 -14.40 12.64
C GLY A 755 -11.05 -12.90 12.54
N LEU A 756 -11.02 -12.40 11.30
CA LEU A 756 -10.87 -10.98 11.01
C LEU A 756 -12.25 -10.30 10.91
N HIS A 757 -12.28 -9.01 11.20
CA HIS A 757 -13.51 -8.22 11.11
C HIS A 757 -14.05 -8.18 9.67
N TYR A 758 -15.37 -8.15 9.46
CA TYR A 758 -15.95 -8.23 8.11
C TYR A 758 -15.52 -7.04 7.22
N VAL A 759 -15.37 -5.84 7.78
CA VAL A 759 -14.87 -4.65 7.07
C VAL A 759 -13.43 -4.87 6.58
N TRP A 760 -12.62 -5.62 7.34
CA TRP A 760 -11.28 -5.98 6.90
C TRP A 760 -11.35 -6.85 5.66
N LEU A 761 -12.17 -7.91 5.67
CA LEU A 761 -12.29 -8.87 4.58
C LEU A 761 -12.93 -8.29 3.30
N GLN A 762 -13.70 -7.20 3.44
CA GLN A 762 -14.39 -6.54 2.32
C GLN A 762 -13.48 -5.69 1.43
N ARG A 763 -12.15 -5.66 1.65
CA ARG A 763 -11.26 -4.81 0.84
C ARG A 763 -11.28 -5.20 -0.63
N ASP A 764 -11.21 -4.15 -1.46
CA ASP A 764 -11.23 -4.28 -2.91
C ASP A 764 -9.88 -4.69 -3.49
N THR A 765 -8.79 -4.52 -2.72
CA THR A 765 -7.42 -4.86 -3.15
C THR A 765 -6.63 -5.61 -2.08
N PRO A 766 -5.73 -6.53 -2.49
CA PRO A 766 -4.82 -7.22 -1.58
C PRO A 766 -3.76 -6.26 -1.04
N VAL A 767 -3.28 -6.52 0.18
CA VAL A 767 -2.16 -5.78 0.78
C VAL A 767 -0.89 -6.04 -0.02
N THR A 768 -0.22 -4.98 -0.46
CA THR A 768 0.98 -5.09 -1.31
C THR A 768 2.27 -4.90 -0.53
N ASN A 769 2.21 -4.34 0.69
CA ASN A 769 3.41 -4.11 1.48
C ASN A 769 3.13 -4.09 2.99
N VAL A 770 4.14 -4.54 3.74
CA VAL A 770 4.16 -4.55 5.21
C VAL A 770 5.47 -3.91 5.69
N THR A 771 5.37 -3.01 6.66
CA THR A 771 6.52 -2.42 7.33
C THR A 771 6.24 -2.24 8.81
N PHE A 772 7.29 -2.02 9.62
CA PHE A 772 7.17 -1.82 11.06
C PHE A 772 7.58 -0.39 11.43
N SER A 773 6.92 0.18 12.42
CA SER A 773 7.34 1.48 12.97
C SER A 773 8.61 1.32 13.79
N ARG A 774 9.61 2.18 13.53
CA ARG A 774 10.85 2.21 14.33
C ARG A 774 10.64 2.74 15.74
N LYS A 775 9.67 3.64 15.93
CA LYS A 775 9.38 4.24 17.24
C LYS A 775 8.60 3.28 18.14
N ASN A 776 7.65 2.56 17.56
CA ASN A 776 6.84 1.56 18.27
C ASN A 776 6.80 0.26 17.45
N PRO A 777 7.65 -0.72 17.76
CA PRO A 777 7.72 -1.97 16.99
C PRO A 777 6.40 -2.75 16.96
N ALA A 778 5.53 -2.61 17.97
CA ALA A 778 4.21 -3.24 18.00
C ALA A 778 3.23 -2.66 16.95
N HIS A 779 3.59 -1.55 16.28
CA HIS A 779 2.83 -0.98 15.18
C HIS A 779 3.29 -1.54 13.85
N ILE A 780 2.42 -2.37 13.27
CA ILE A 780 2.58 -2.93 11.93
C ILE A 780 1.85 -2.03 10.95
N VAL A 781 2.57 -1.49 9.98
CA VAL A 781 2.04 -0.60 8.95
C VAL A 781 1.82 -1.40 7.68
N LEU A 782 0.57 -1.43 7.23
CA LEU A 782 0.12 -2.13 6.04
C LEU A 782 -0.45 -1.14 5.05
N HIS A 783 -0.18 -1.34 3.76
CA HIS A 783 -0.89 -0.61 2.72
C HIS A 783 -1.23 -1.49 1.54
N ASP A 784 -2.34 -1.18 0.92
CA ASP A 784 -2.68 -1.62 -0.43
C ASP A 784 -2.76 -0.41 -1.36
N MET A 785 -3.42 -0.59 -2.49
CA MET A 785 -3.60 0.43 -3.50
C MET A 785 -4.44 1.65 -3.03
N TYR A 786 -5.33 1.50 -2.05
CA TYR A 786 -6.32 2.53 -1.69
C TYR A 786 -6.34 2.90 -0.21
N MET A 787 -5.83 2.03 0.65
CA MET A 787 -5.95 2.13 2.09
C MET A 787 -4.60 1.90 2.76
N PHE A 788 -4.32 2.79 3.71
CA PHE A 788 -3.22 2.67 4.64
C PHE A 788 -3.79 2.33 6.03
N CYS A 789 -3.29 1.25 6.63
CA CYS A 789 -3.74 0.71 7.90
C CYS A 789 -2.56 0.48 8.84
N ILE A 790 -2.81 0.65 10.14
CA ILE A 790 -1.86 0.33 11.20
C ILE A 790 -2.51 -0.73 12.09
N ILE A 791 -1.81 -1.84 12.32
CA ILE A 791 -2.19 -2.82 13.34
C ILE A 791 -1.33 -2.56 14.57
N ASP A 792 -1.99 -2.30 15.70
CA ASP A 792 -1.38 -2.15 17.01
C ASP A 792 -1.53 -3.46 17.79
N GLN A 793 -0.46 -4.24 17.87
CA GLN A 793 -0.48 -5.55 18.53
C GLN A 793 -0.70 -5.46 20.05
N THR A 794 -0.61 -4.26 20.65
CA THR A 794 -0.85 -4.06 22.09
C THR A 794 -2.33 -3.97 22.46
N LEU A 795 -3.21 -3.80 21.47
CA LEU A 795 -4.65 -3.65 21.66
C LEU A 795 -5.40 -4.95 21.32
N PRO A 796 -6.61 -5.16 21.88
CA PRO A 796 -7.42 -6.33 21.56
C PRO A 796 -7.90 -6.33 20.11
N LEU A 797 -8.17 -7.52 19.57
CA LEU A 797 -8.79 -7.66 18.25
C LEU A 797 -10.23 -7.13 18.29
N PRO A 798 -10.72 -6.51 17.20
CA PRO A 798 -12.07 -5.98 17.12
C PRO A 798 -13.11 -7.10 17.10
N ASP A 799 -14.13 -6.97 17.96
CA ASP A 799 -15.32 -7.81 17.91
C ASP A 799 -16.15 -7.53 16.65
N ARG A 800 -17.02 -8.47 16.24
CA ARG A 800 -17.91 -8.30 15.07
C ARG A 800 -18.84 -7.08 15.12
N LYS A 801 -19.09 -6.55 16.32
CA LYS A 801 -19.94 -5.37 16.55
C LYS A 801 -19.13 -4.06 16.63
N ALA A 802 -17.79 -4.15 16.60
CA ALA A 802 -16.93 -2.99 16.75
C ALA A 802 -17.08 -2.04 15.55
N GLN A 803 -17.29 -0.75 15.85
CA GLN A 803 -17.35 0.29 14.82
C GLN A 803 -15.94 0.84 14.56
N PHE A 804 -15.53 0.81 13.30
CA PHE A 804 -14.24 1.35 12.87
C PHE A 804 -14.32 2.87 12.74
N TYR A 805 -14.02 3.59 13.83
CA TYR A 805 -13.90 5.05 13.79
C TYR A 805 -12.59 5.49 13.13
N ASN A 806 -12.64 6.60 12.39
CA ASN A 806 -11.41 7.30 12.00
C ASN A 806 -10.71 7.81 13.26
N GLN A 807 -9.37 7.79 13.27
CA GLN A 807 -8.56 8.22 14.41
C GLN A 807 -8.87 9.64 14.90
N LEU A 808 -9.22 10.57 14.00
CA LEU A 808 -9.64 11.92 14.40
C LEU A 808 -10.94 11.89 15.23
N THR A 809 -11.92 11.09 14.82
CA THR A 809 -13.19 10.91 15.52
C THR A 809 -12.99 10.16 16.84
N LEU A 810 -12.16 9.12 16.85
CA LEU A 810 -11.81 8.39 18.06
C LEU A 810 -11.09 9.28 19.08
N ARG A 811 -10.26 10.23 18.61
CA ARG A 811 -9.55 11.22 19.44
C ARG A 811 -10.46 12.31 19.98
N SER A 812 -11.60 12.60 19.35
CA SER A 812 -12.60 13.55 19.88
C SER A 812 -13.50 12.97 20.96
N LEU A 813 -13.51 11.64 21.17
CA LEU A 813 -14.32 10.99 22.20
C LEU A 813 -13.68 11.13 23.60
N PRO A 814 -14.50 11.17 24.66
CA PRO A 814 -14.05 11.09 26.05
C PRO A 814 -13.15 9.87 26.30
N GLU A 815 -12.20 9.97 27.23
CA GLU A 815 -11.15 8.94 27.42
C GLU A 815 -11.71 7.53 27.70
N LYS A 816 -12.80 7.42 28.47
CA LYS A 816 -13.45 6.13 28.78
C LYS A 816 -14.04 5.48 27.53
N GLU A 817 -14.75 6.24 26.71
CA GLU A 817 -15.34 5.76 25.45
C GLU A 817 -14.26 5.44 24.42
N ARG A 818 -13.23 6.29 24.34
CA ARG A 818 -12.06 6.06 23.47
C ARG A 818 -11.34 4.75 23.77
N LYS A 819 -11.14 4.40 25.06
CA LYS A 819 -10.54 3.11 25.45
C LYS A 819 -11.46 1.94 25.09
N SER A 820 -12.76 2.07 25.33
CA SER A 820 -13.76 1.04 24.99
C SER A 820 -13.81 0.74 23.48
N HIS A 821 -13.71 1.77 22.63
CA HIS A 821 -13.73 1.63 21.18
C HIS A 821 -12.35 1.41 20.55
N SER A 822 -11.27 1.37 21.34
CA SER A 822 -9.92 1.14 20.81
C SER A 822 -9.65 -0.34 20.56
N HIS A 823 -9.21 -0.65 19.35
CA HIS A 823 -8.87 -2.01 18.92
C HIS A 823 -7.61 -2.01 18.05
N ALA A 824 -7.05 -3.20 17.83
CA ALA A 824 -5.79 -3.39 17.11
C ALA A 824 -5.75 -2.75 15.72
N PHE A 825 -6.84 -2.82 14.95
CA PHE A 825 -6.84 -2.33 13.57
C PHE A 825 -7.16 -0.83 13.52
N LYS A 826 -6.26 0.00 13.01
CA LYS A 826 -6.47 1.44 12.86
C LYS A 826 -6.43 1.80 11.38
N VAL A 827 -7.60 2.14 10.82
CA VAL A 827 -7.68 2.67 9.45
C VAL A 827 -7.33 4.16 9.51
N CYS A 828 -6.18 4.55 8.96
CA CYS A 828 -5.69 5.92 9.10
C CYS A 828 -6.11 6.84 7.95
N LYS A 829 -6.20 6.32 6.72
CA LYS A 829 -6.66 7.10 5.56
C LYS A 829 -7.04 6.22 4.38
N THR A 830 -8.18 6.54 3.76
CA THR A 830 -8.50 6.11 2.40
C THR A 830 -7.91 7.14 1.44
N TYR A 831 -6.97 6.71 0.60
CA TYR A 831 -6.46 7.50 -0.51
C TYR A 831 -7.29 7.15 -1.76
N LYS A 832 -7.46 8.12 -2.67
CA LYS A 832 -8.08 7.84 -3.98
C LYS A 832 -7.26 6.78 -4.75
N VAL A 833 -5.93 6.83 -4.61
CA VAL A 833 -4.92 5.78 -4.83
C VAL A 833 -3.68 6.14 -3.99
N CYS A 834 -2.99 5.17 -3.38
CA CYS A 834 -1.73 5.35 -2.64
C CYS A 834 -0.57 5.80 -3.53
N PHE A 835 -0.67 5.60 -4.84
CA PHE A 835 0.18 6.17 -5.88
C PHE A 835 -0.71 6.90 -6.90
N GLU A 836 -1.05 8.17 -6.66
CA GLU A 836 -1.33 9.05 -7.80
C GLU A 836 -1.24 10.56 -7.53
N HIS A 837 -0.74 11.19 -8.58
CA HIS A 837 -0.95 12.54 -9.06
C HIS A 837 -2.39 12.68 -9.58
N ILE A 838 -3.03 13.83 -9.37
CA ILE A 838 -4.27 14.19 -10.07
C ILE A 838 -3.83 15.12 -11.19
N GLN A 839 -3.85 14.68 -12.43
CA GLN A 839 -3.95 15.58 -13.57
C GLN A 839 -5.42 15.68 -13.96
N HIS A 840 -5.91 16.92 -13.97
CA HIS A 840 -7.22 17.38 -14.42
C HIS A 840 -8.47 16.97 -13.62
N GLN A 841 -8.94 17.88 -12.77
CA GLN A 841 -10.28 18.45 -12.91
C GLN A 841 -10.39 19.81 -12.21
N LEU A 842 -10.59 20.84 -13.04
CA LEU A 842 -11.16 22.18 -12.80
C LEU A 842 -10.32 23.25 -12.07
N LEU A 843 -10.10 24.35 -12.81
CA LEU A 843 -9.97 25.78 -12.43
C LEU A 843 -9.49 26.13 -11.02
#